data_AF-A0AB39APG1-F1
#
_entry.id   AF-A0AB39APG1-F1
#
_cell.length_a   1.000
_cell.length_b   1.000
_cell.length_c   1.000
_cell.angle_alpha   90.00
_cell.angle_beta   90.00
_cell.angle_gamma   90.00
#
_symmetry.space_group_name_H-M   'P 1'
#
loop_
_entity.id
_entity.type
_entity.pdbx_description
1 polymer ?
#
loop_
_entity_poly.entity_id
_entity_poly.type
_entity_poly.pdbx_seq_one_letter_code
_entity_poly.pdbx_strand_id
1 'polypeptide(L)'
;MLNGALKFSRLETQLSDNVTAESSKRVKLHIQFFKRILMRYEILHSHCHRLVEDINSLIDRDYWLKLEVKAGYLEPKDDVLFRRCLFHFASTISEVKSRPSSVFVFDTNIDLLNWYRKNFELGSDLHEALTNWNLESGLAGSTTRFNAQKALMCLHLLFDKAPKLADLISRHGLSWFKSSQHFKNVFHEHPIEDRNKVLQSALLSVLRVNYPKRFSTVKIAINRKSIDVTDLAQSEPVLIKQLQAVADSEKFKGDLEHSIEAMTRRFLAIVTSIRRFSEEKPYAFKEHGLDNFKANNFSLLKEAKAALRKDQFSELLLLLEQHLGEKIHRHDYIAHLLPFYFKRYESFRCIDYSEVALTCPSLMLEIEQLHRSEIALLPEKNYNIETLHTRFSKLKRLIVNYLIPNYKKEVLEHGFLCLGMNQSSIQKSIFEQLQSAVKSKSISIRSGASYTETMRWLMTITGQETIEAFKISYKKHQRHARRLRIEDLYSDSELRELIFFIEKGINEAQNSKQLLALYFARIQIKSCWNTSPMVDIELSDITDVALPTAQKSITLLLQKPRKGYDIDTYSLDGRAVNSVMRDILFVRDTITKDYRHLATPAVQPFLFITKDKTNVSRIKSGTIVSYIKTLLKRLGCRVAYNSMRIRKSGANHIYRDVAKQMRAYEAVNLHTFDTFIKHYQRISEQKSQETLHTAVDVMQRYFTGREIDSEIRVLMVDDGSTQKTPSGQCSSRGNDEEAKQYNKTHRHLQQSKSNAWCSDFLACIWCKHFRTVADPEHVWQLLSYKKYVLSEMSASISDIDNNEFQQEAINALQQRVDDILVQVAKRSQSALNKGEELLMNKGMHPFWEFAITSANSLRGINV
;
A
#
# COMPACT_ATOMS: atom_id res chain seq x y z
N MET A 1 18.81 30.83 -96.37
CA MET A 1 18.95 29.37 -96.36
C MET A 1 18.58 28.88 -94.95
N LEU A 2 17.45 28.19 -94.76
CA LEU A 2 17.13 27.41 -93.53
C LEU A 2 15.83 26.58 -93.66
N ASN A 3 15.42 26.21 -94.89
CA ASN A 3 14.30 25.30 -95.14
C ASN A 3 14.73 23.83 -95.37
N GLY A 4 16.02 23.51 -95.18
CA GLY A 4 16.62 22.27 -95.70
C GLY A 4 16.98 21.18 -94.69
N ALA A 5 16.95 21.44 -93.38
CA ALA A 5 17.60 20.52 -92.43
C ALA A 5 16.72 19.35 -91.93
N LEU A 6 15.38 19.46 -91.94
CA LEU A 6 14.49 18.42 -91.41
C LEU A 6 13.25 18.22 -92.30
N LYS A 7 13.13 17.05 -92.94
CA LYS A 7 11.95 16.65 -93.73
C LYS A 7 10.92 15.97 -92.83
N PHE A 8 9.82 16.68 -92.53
CA PHE A 8 8.77 16.20 -91.62
C PHE A 8 7.73 15.27 -92.25
N SER A 9 7.78 15.04 -93.56
CA SER A 9 6.78 14.23 -94.28
C SER A 9 6.69 12.81 -93.73
N ARG A 10 7.81 12.24 -93.29
CA ARG A 10 7.86 10.89 -92.71
C ARG A 10 7.19 10.81 -91.35
N LEU A 11 7.47 11.76 -90.46
CA LEU A 11 6.80 11.88 -89.15
C LEU A 11 5.29 12.10 -89.31
N GLU A 12 4.86 12.89 -90.30
CA GLU A 12 3.45 13.14 -90.62
C GLU A 12 2.72 11.87 -91.08
N THR A 13 3.34 11.06 -91.94
CA THR A 13 2.78 9.77 -92.37
C THR A 13 2.68 8.80 -91.20
N GLN A 14 3.77 8.59 -90.46
CA GLN A 14 3.82 7.64 -89.32
C GLN A 14 2.81 8.01 -88.21
N LEU A 15 2.60 9.30 -87.97
CA LEU A 15 1.57 9.77 -87.03
C LEU A 15 0.16 9.67 -87.60
N SER A 16 -0.04 9.73 -88.90
CA SER A 16 -1.39 9.63 -89.49
C SER A 16 -1.90 8.19 -89.53
N ASP A 17 -1.00 7.22 -89.67
CA ASP A 17 -1.33 5.79 -89.75
C ASP A 17 -1.80 5.19 -88.41
N ASN A 18 -1.49 5.84 -87.29
CA ASN A 18 -1.69 5.31 -85.93
C ASN A 18 -2.81 6.01 -85.13
N VAL A 19 -3.68 6.78 -85.80
CA VAL A 19 -4.54 7.78 -85.13
C VAL A 19 -6.02 7.65 -85.53
N THR A 20 -6.92 7.76 -84.55
CA THR A 20 -8.38 7.73 -84.75
C THR A 20 -8.90 9.05 -85.34
N ALA A 21 -10.10 9.06 -85.96
CA ALA A 21 -10.67 10.27 -86.57
C ALA A 21 -10.77 11.47 -85.60
N GLU A 22 -10.98 11.20 -84.31
CA GLU A 22 -11.08 12.20 -83.24
C GLU A 22 -9.70 12.73 -82.77
N SER A 23 -8.67 11.89 -82.80
CA SER A 23 -7.31 12.25 -82.41
C SER A 23 -6.50 12.88 -83.55
N SER A 24 -6.91 12.69 -84.81
CA SER A 24 -6.24 13.22 -86.02
C SER A 24 -6.12 14.75 -86.05
N LYS A 25 -7.18 15.47 -85.64
CA LYS A 25 -7.16 16.95 -85.54
C LYS A 25 -6.13 17.44 -84.52
N ARG A 26 -6.04 16.75 -83.38
CA ARG A 26 -5.12 17.10 -82.28
C ARG A 26 -3.67 16.80 -82.64
N VAL A 27 -3.41 15.69 -83.33
CA VAL A 27 -2.07 15.30 -83.80
C VAL A 27 -1.56 16.27 -84.86
N LYS A 28 -2.38 16.62 -85.86
CA LYS A 28 -2.03 17.64 -86.87
C LYS A 28 -1.66 18.99 -86.24
N LEU A 29 -2.42 19.43 -85.23
CA LEU A 29 -2.12 20.65 -84.49
C LEU A 29 -0.79 20.55 -83.72
N HIS A 30 -0.52 19.45 -83.03
CA HIS A 30 0.75 19.26 -82.32
C HIS A 30 1.95 19.10 -83.26
N ILE A 31 1.78 18.56 -84.47
CA ILE A 31 2.82 18.56 -85.51
C ILE A 31 3.14 19.99 -85.94
N GLN A 32 2.13 20.84 -86.16
CA GLN A 32 2.34 22.26 -86.49
C GLN A 32 3.08 23.00 -85.38
N PHE A 33 2.71 22.76 -84.12
CA PHE A 33 3.42 23.31 -82.97
C PHE A 33 4.86 22.80 -82.87
N PHE A 34 5.07 21.50 -83.05
CA PHE A 34 6.39 20.89 -83.02
C PHE A 34 7.30 21.44 -84.13
N LYS A 35 6.78 21.57 -85.36
CA LYS A 35 7.46 22.24 -86.49
C LYS A 35 7.84 23.67 -86.14
N ARG A 36 6.91 24.46 -85.61
CA ARG A 36 7.15 25.86 -85.21
C ARG A 36 8.25 25.96 -84.16
N ILE A 37 8.24 25.09 -83.16
CA ILE A 37 9.25 25.06 -82.10
C ILE A 37 10.62 24.70 -82.67
N LEU A 38 10.70 23.67 -83.52
CA LEU A 38 11.98 23.31 -84.15
C LEU A 38 12.50 24.43 -85.05
N MET A 39 11.66 25.09 -85.85
CA MET A 39 12.08 26.23 -86.67
C MET A 39 12.59 27.41 -85.82
N ARG A 40 12.10 27.57 -84.59
CA ARG A 40 12.49 28.65 -83.68
C ARG A 40 13.78 28.34 -82.90
N TYR A 41 14.07 27.08 -82.62
CA TYR A 41 15.16 26.66 -81.74
C TYR A 41 16.07 25.62 -82.39
N GLU A 42 17.15 26.08 -83.02
CA GLU A 42 18.14 25.24 -83.72
C GLU A 42 18.80 24.19 -82.81
N ILE A 43 18.93 24.47 -81.50
CA ILE A 43 19.51 23.55 -80.52
C ILE A 43 18.78 22.20 -80.46
N LEU A 44 17.51 22.13 -80.86
CA LEU A 44 16.73 20.91 -80.87
C LEU A 44 16.85 20.09 -82.16
N HIS A 45 17.41 20.65 -83.25
CA HIS A 45 17.44 20.00 -84.55
C HIS A 45 18.20 18.68 -84.52
N SER A 46 19.43 18.70 -84.00
CA SER A 46 20.29 17.51 -83.89
C SER A 46 19.72 16.48 -82.92
N HIS A 47 19.04 16.92 -81.86
CA HIS A 47 18.43 16.03 -80.87
C HIS A 47 17.14 15.38 -81.39
N CYS A 48 16.33 16.10 -82.17
CA CYS A 48 15.05 15.61 -82.69
C CYS A 48 15.15 14.90 -84.04
N HIS A 49 16.32 14.83 -84.67
CA HIS A 49 16.50 14.18 -85.97
C HIS A 49 15.97 12.74 -85.97
N ARG A 50 16.37 11.94 -84.96
CA ARG A 50 15.94 10.55 -84.78
C ARG A 50 14.41 10.45 -84.64
N LEU A 51 13.79 11.38 -83.91
CA LEU A 51 12.32 11.48 -83.80
C LEU A 51 11.63 11.83 -85.12
N VAL A 52 12.20 12.74 -85.90
CA VAL A 52 11.61 13.17 -87.18
C VAL A 52 11.70 12.06 -88.25
N GLU A 53 12.71 11.19 -88.17
CA GLU A 53 12.86 10.04 -89.06
C GLU A 53 12.07 8.80 -88.61
N ASP A 54 11.97 8.56 -87.31
CA ASP A 54 11.27 7.42 -86.75
C ASP A 54 10.61 7.76 -85.41
N ILE A 55 9.28 7.80 -85.41
CA ILE A 55 8.48 8.04 -84.21
C ILE A 55 8.69 6.97 -83.12
N ASN A 56 9.04 5.74 -83.49
CA ASN A 56 9.28 4.65 -82.53
C ASN A 56 10.50 4.92 -81.64
N SER A 57 11.34 5.89 -82.00
CA SER A 57 12.40 6.38 -81.12
C SER A 57 11.87 6.88 -79.77
N LEU A 58 10.60 7.30 -79.64
CA LEU A 58 10.00 7.66 -78.35
C LEU A 58 9.69 6.47 -77.43
N ILE A 59 9.77 5.23 -77.93
CA ILE A 59 9.67 4.02 -77.10
C ILE A 59 10.93 3.89 -76.23
N ASP A 60 12.08 4.34 -76.73
CA ASP A 60 13.32 4.47 -75.97
C ASP A 60 13.16 5.60 -74.94
N ARG A 61 12.89 5.20 -73.70
CA ARG A 61 12.62 6.12 -72.58
C ARG A 61 13.79 7.05 -72.30
N ASP A 62 15.02 6.62 -72.51
CA ASP A 62 16.21 7.46 -72.29
C ASP A 62 16.33 8.53 -73.38
N TYR A 63 16.00 8.17 -74.63
CA TYR A 63 15.94 9.13 -75.72
C TYR A 63 14.85 10.18 -75.48
N TRP A 64 13.63 9.77 -75.12
CA TRP A 64 12.55 10.70 -74.80
C TRP A 64 12.94 11.59 -73.60
N LEU A 65 13.46 11.02 -72.51
CA LEU A 65 13.89 11.80 -71.34
C LEU A 65 14.93 12.87 -71.71
N LYS A 66 15.92 12.54 -72.57
CA LYS A 66 16.90 13.52 -73.08
C LYS A 66 16.22 14.69 -73.79
N LEU A 67 15.18 14.43 -74.59
CA LEU A 67 14.41 15.49 -75.24
C LEU A 67 13.66 16.38 -74.22
N GLU A 68 13.07 15.80 -73.18
CA GLU A 68 12.39 16.58 -72.12
C GLU A 68 13.34 17.47 -71.33
N VAL A 69 14.56 16.99 -71.07
CA VAL A 69 15.64 17.78 -70.44
C VAL A 69 16.07 18.92 -71.36
N LYS A 70 16.31 18.64 -72.65
CA LYS A 70 16.68 19.66 -73.65
C LYS A 70 15.58 20.69 -73.90
N ALA A 71 14.33 20.35 -73.67
CA ALA A 71 13.23 21.31 -73.71
C ALA A 71 13.38 22.46 -72.68
N GLY A 72 14.26 22.30 -71.67
CA GLY A 72 14.58 23.37 -70.71
C GLY A 72 15.32 24.57 -71.31
N TYR A 73 15.88 24.45 -72.52
CA TYR A 73 16.49 25.58 -73.24
C TYR A 73 15.46 26.43 -74.02
N LEU A 74 14.19 26.03 -74.01
CA LEU A 74 13.09 26.75 -74.66
C LEU A 74 12.47 27.79 -73.73
N GLU A 75 11.72 28.74 -74.29
CA GLU A 75 10.85 29.58 -73.48
C GLU A 75 9.81 28.72 -72.73
N PRO A 76 9.38 29.10 -71.51
CA PRO A 76 8.50 28.25 -70.69
C PRO A 76 7.21 27.76 -71.38
N LYS A 77 6.62 28.61 -72.25
CA LYS A 77 5.44 28.24 -73.04
C LYS A 77 5.76 27.19 -74.10
N ASP A 78 6.90 27.32 -74.77
CA ASP A 78 7.35 26.40 -75.82
C ASP A 78 7.90 25.09 -75.24
N ASP A 79 8.52 25.11 -74.05
CA ASP A 79 8.88 23.91 -73.28
C ASP A 79 7.66 23.02 -73.00
N VAL A 80 6.62 23.60 -72.39
CA VAL A 80 5.39 22.87 -72.07
C VAL A 80 4.75 22.32 -73.35
N LEU A 81 4.70 23.15 -74.40
CA LEU A 81 4.12 22.76 -75.68
C LEU A 81 4.91 21.63 -76.35
N PHE A 82 6.24 21.71 -76.34
CA PHE A 82 7.14 20.69 -76.88
C PHE A 82 6.95 19.34 -76.18
N ARG A 83 6.99 19.32 -74.84
CA ARG A 83 6.78 18.08 -74.06
C ARG A 83 5.38 17.51 -74.23
N ARG A 84 4.37 18.38 -74.39
CA ARG A 84 3.02 17.96 -74.73
C ARG A 84 3.00 17.26 -76.08
N CYS A 85 3.67 17.81 -77.10
CA CYS A 85 3.81 17.15 -78.40
C CYS A 85 4.46 15.76 -78.27
N LEU A 86 5.58 15.64 -77.54
CA LEU A 86 6.25 14.35 -77.31
C LEU A 86 5.31 13.31 -76.67
N PHE A 87 4.57 13.70 -75.63
CA PHE A 87 3.62 12.80 -74.98
C PHE A 87 2.49 12.36 -75.90
N HIS A 88 1.90 13.29 -76.68
CA HIS A 88 0.86 12.94 -77.65
C HIS A 88 1.40 12.01 -78.74
N PHE A 89 2.60 12.27 -79.26
CA PHE A 89 3.23 11.39 -80.24
C PHE A 89 3.47 10.00 -79.67
N ALA A 90 4.03 9.89 -78.47
CA ALA A 90 4.26 8.61 -77.80
C ALA A 90 2.93 7.85 -77.54
N SER A 91 1.87 8.54 -77.12
CA SER A 91 0.56 7.95 -76.88
C SER A 91 -0.13 7.39 -78.13
N THR A 92 0.33 7.79 -79.33
CA THR A 92 -0.22 7.29 -80.59
C THR A 92 0.42 5.96 -81.01
N ILE A 93 1.62 5.67 -80.53
CA ILE A 93 2.39 4.46 -80.92
C ILE A 93 2.44 3.39 -79.81
N SER A 94 2.15 3.75 -78.57
CA SER A 94 2.19 2.81 -77.43
C SER A 94 1.26 3.28 -76.30
N GLU A 95 0.82 2.35 -75.45
CA GLU A 95 0.02 2.65 -74.26
C GLU A 95 0.90 3.29 -73.17
N VAL A 96 1.18 4.59 -73.32
CA VAL A 96 2.03 5.33 -72.40
C VAL A 96 1.22 5.87 -71.22
N LYS A 97 1.42 5.29 -70.04
CA LYS A 97 0.76 5.73 -68.79
C LYS A 97 1.39 6.98 -68.15
N SER A 98 2.67 7.24 -68.41
CA SER A 98 3.41 8.35 -67.82
C SER A 98 4.63 8.76 -68.66
N ARG A 99 5.06 10.01 -68.49
CA ARG A 99 6.30 10.53 -69.09
C ARG A 99 7.52 9.90 -68.41
N PRO A 100 8.66 9.73 -69.10
CA PRO A 100 9.89 9.19 -68.50
C PRO A 100 10.39 10.00 -67.31
N SER A 101 10.21 11.33 -67.34
CA SER A 101 10.56 12.21 -66.22
C SER A 101 9.61 12.11 -65.02
N SER A 102 8.62 11.21 -65.02
CA SER A 102 7.64 11.07 -63.93
C SER A 102 7.57 9.64 -63.39
N VAL A 103 7.37 9.53 -62.08
CA VAL A 103 7.16 8.25 -61.39
C VAL A 103 5.68 8.13 -61.04
N PHE A 104 5.06 7.00 -61.39
CA PHE A 104 3.69 6.72 -61.00
C PHE A 104 3.67 6.16 -59.56
N VAL A 105 3.04 6.90 -58.64
CA VAL A 105 2.90 6.51 -57.23
C VAL A 105 1.42 6.46 -56.87
N PHE A 106 0.95 5.26 -56.52
CA PHE A 106 -0.45 4.93 -56.24
C PHE A 106 -1.45 5.26 -57.37
N ASP A 107 -1.85 6.52 -57.51
CA ASP A 107 -2.85 7.02 -58.47
C ASP A 107 -2.36 8.27 -59.24
N THR A 108 -1.14 8.73 -58.97
CA THR A 108 -0.66 10.04 -59.44
C THR A 108 0.75 9.94 -60.01
N ASN A 109 1.01 10.66 -61.10
CA ASN A 109 2.36 10.85 -61.63
C ASN A 109 3.07 12.00 -60.91
N ILE A 110 4.17 11.69 -60.22
CA ILE A 110 5.05 12.67 -59.58
C ILE A 110 6.10 13.11 -60.61
N ASP A 111 6.13 14.40 -60.93
CA ASP A 111 7.05 14.99 -61.92
C ASP A 111 8.44 15.23 -61.33
N LEU A 112 9.46 14.61 -61.92
CA LEU A 112 10.88 14.75 -61.56
C LEU A 112 11.69 15.55 -62.58
N LEU A 113 11.06 16.13 -63.60
CA LEU A 113 11.76 16.83 -64.69
C LEU A 113 12.68 17.95 -64.18
N ASN A 114 12.26 18.69 -63.15
CA ASN A 114 13.07 19.72 -62.54
C ASN A 114 14.37 19.17 -61.93
N TRP A 115 14.36 17.92 -61.43
CA TRP A 115 15.55 17.26 -60.91
C TRP A 115 16.47 16.82 -62.03
N TYR A 116 15.93 16.19 -63.08
CA TYR A 116 16.69 15.81 -64.28
C TYR A 116 17.36 16.99 -64.98
N ARG A 117 16.70 18.17 -65.01
CA ARG A 117 17.26 19.40 -65.58
C ARG A 117 18.39 20.00 -64.76
N LYS A 118 18.36 19.83 -63.44
CA LYS A 118 19.46 20.25 -62.55
C LYS A 118 20.64 19.30 -62.65
N ASN A 119 20.37 18.00 -62.57
CA ASN A 119 21.37 16.95 -62.71
C ASN A 119 20.70 15.65 -63.15
N PHE A 120 21.18 15.06 -64.25
CA PHE A 120 20.58 13.87 -64.84
C PHE A 120 20.71 12.63 -63.94
N GLU A 121 21.84 12.45 -63.28
CA GLU A 121 22.11 11.32 -62.37
C GLU A 121 21.25 11.37 -61.11
N LEU A 122 21.05 12.57 -60.55
CA LEU A 122 20.15 12.77 -59.40
C LEU A 122 18.69 12.51 -59.77
N GLY A 123 18.23 12.98 -60.94
CA GLY A 123 16.91 12.62 -61.46
C GLY A 123 16.76 11.11 -61.66
N SER A 124 17.83 10.48 -62.17
CA SER A 124 18.16 9.06 -62.17
C SER A 124 17.69 8.32 -60.92
N ASP A 125 18.46 8.61 -59.88
CA ASP A 125 18.42 7.99 -58.56
C ASP A 125 17.10 8.29 -57.82
N LEU A 126 16.54 9.50 -57.96
CA LEU A 126 15.23 9.82 -57.40
C LEU A 126 14.09 9.03 -58.06
N HIS A 127 14.17 8.79 -59.37
CA HIS A 127 13.18 8.02 -60.09
C HIS A 127 13.17 6.57 -59.60
N GLU A 128 14.35 5.96 -59.50
CA GLU A 128 14.52 4.61 -58.95
C GLU A 128 14.05 4.54 -57.50
N ALA A 129 14.47 5.51 -56.67
CA ALA A 129 14.16 5.52 -55.25
C ALA A 129 12.67 5.60 -54.94
N LEU A 130 11.93 6.43 -55.68
CA LEU A 130 10.48 6.55 -55.55
C LEU A 130 9.73 5.35 -56.13
N THR A 131 10.29 4.72 -57.16
CA THR A 131 9.72 3.48 -57.73
C THR A 131 9.81 2.35 -56.71
N ASN A 132 10.99 2.15 -56.11
CA ASN A 132 11.19 1.16 -55.04
C ASN A 132 10.30 1.48 -53.82
N TRP A 133 10.20 2.75 -53.42
CA TRP A 133 9.29 3.17 -52.35
C TRP A 133 7.83 2.81 -52.63
N ASN A 134 7.36 3.03 -53.87
CA ASN A 134 6.00 2.69 -54.27
C ASN A 134 5.73 1.18 -54.19
N LEU A 135 6.74 0.35 -54.50
CA LEU A 135 6.64 -1.11 -54.46
C LEU A 135 6.75 -1.68 -53.04
N GLU A 136 7.61 -1.12 -52.19
CA GLU A 136 8.03 -1.77 -50.93
C GLU A 136 7.51 -1.10 -49.65
N SER A 137 6.91 0.10 -49.71
CA SER A 137 6.54 0.85 -48.50
C SER A 137 5.57 0.14 -47.54
N GLY A 138 4.75 -0.80 -48.03
CA GLY A 138 3.73 -1.51 -47.23
C GLY A 138 2.64 -0.61 -46.63
N LEU A 139 2.61 0.68 -46.99
CA LEU A 139 1.65 1.68 -46.51
C LEU A 139 0.41 1.72 -47.41
N ALA A 140 -0.68 2.30 -46.88
CA ALA A 140 -1.83 2.63 -47.71
C ALA A 140 -1.40 3.60 -48.84
N GLY A 141 -1.89 3.38 -50.06
CA GLY A 141 -1.41 4.07 -51.25
C GLY A 141 -1.48 5.60 -51.18
N SER A 142 -2.50 6.16 -50.52
CA SER A 142 -2.60 7.60 -50.26
C SER A 142 -1.45 8.14 -49.39
N THR A 143 -1.00 7.36 -48.41
CA THR A 143 0.13 7.68 -47.52
C THR A 143 1.46 7.50 -48.25
N THR A 144 1.60 6.48 -49.09
CA THR A 144 2.77 6.26 -49.95
C THR A 144 3.01 7.46 -50.88
N ARG A 145 1.94 7.96 -51.53
CA ARG A 145 1.97 9.19 -52.35
C ARG A 145 2.35 10.42 -51.54
N PHE A 146 1.70 10.61 -50.38
CA PHE A 146 1.98 11.75 -49.51
C PHE A 146 3.45 11.80 -49.09
N ASN A 147 4.01 10.67 -48.67
CA ASN A 147 5.42 10.58 -48.27
C ASN A 147 6.37 10.83 -49.45
N ALA A 148 6.09 10.30 -50.65
CA ALA A 148 6.91 10.54 -51.83
C ALA A 148 7.00 12.05 -52.17
N GLN A 149 5.87 12.76 -52.16
CA GLN A 149 5.84 14.20 -52.40
C GLN A 149 6.56 15.00 -51.31
N LYS A 150 6.39 14.61 -50.04
CA LYS A 150 7.04 15.27 -48.90
C LYS A 150 8.54 15.03 -48.87
N ALA A 151 9.02 13.86 -49.30
CA ALA A 151 10.45 13.57 -49.43
C ALA A 151 11.12 14.48 -50.48
N LEU A 152 10.50 14.67 -51.65
CA LEU A 152 11.01 15.60 -52.66
C LEU A 152 10.98 17.05 -52.18
N MET A 153 9.91 17.45 -51.49
CA MET A 153 9.83 18.80 -50.92
C MET A 153 10.89 19.03 -49.84
N CYS A 154 11.22 17.99 -49.05
CA CYS A 154 12.31 18.03 -48.08
C CYS A 154 13.66 18.32 -48.76
N LEU A 155 13.98 17.61 -49.84
CA LEU A 155 15.21 17.82 -50.60
C LEU A 155 15.25 19.20 -51.24
N HIS A 156 14.12 19.67 -51.78
CA HIS A 156 14.02 20.99 -52.38
C HIS A 156 14.36 22.10 -51.36
N LEU A 157 13.72 22.07 -50.19
CA LEU A 157 13.98 23.04 -49.12
C LEU A 157 15.40 22.95 -48.58
N LEU A 158 15.98 21.74 -48.52
CA LEU A 158 17.39 21.56 -48.13
C LEU A 158 18.32 22.23 -49.14
N PHE A 159 18.06 22.09 -50.43
CA PHE A 159 18.88 22.69 -51.49
C PHE A 159 18.75 24.22 -51.51
N ASP A 160 17.56 24.75 -51.25
CA ASP A 160 17.34 26.20 -51.14
C ASP A 160 18.10 26.80 -49.94
N LYS A 161 18.14 26.08 -48.81
CA LYS A 161 18.87 26.52 -47.60
C LYS A 161 20.38 26.34 -47.72
N ALA A 162 20.84 25.27 -48.39
CA ALA A 162 22.26 24.94 -48.52
C ALA A 162 22.63 24.58 -49.97
N PRO A 163 22.80 25.59 -50.86
CA PRO A 163 23.08 25.34 -52.27
C PRO A 163 24.34 24.49 -52.53
N LYS A 164 25.36 24.60 -51.67
CA LYS A 164 26.58 23.78 -51.77
C LYS A 164 26.34 22.28 -51.57
N LEU A 165 25.31 21.90 -50.80
CA LEU A 165 24.91 20.50 -50.65
C LEU A 165 24.21 19.98 -51.90
N ALA A 166 23.56 20.86 -52.68
CA ALA A 166 22.94 20.48 -53.94
C ALA A 166 24.00 19.93 -54.91
N ASP A 167 25.18 20.53 -54.98
CA ASP A 167 26.28 20.04 -55.83
C ASP A 167 26.79 18.66 -55.39
N LEU A 168 26.95 18.45 -54.07
CA LEU A 168 27.44 17.19 -53.51
C LEU A 168 26.44 16.05 -53.69
N ILE A 169 25.16 16.29 -53.40
CA ILE A 169 24.10 15.30 -53.58
C ILE A 169 23.85 15.07 -55.07
N SER A 170 24.02 16.08 -55.92
CA SER A 170 23.94 15.91 -57.38
C SER A 170 25.05 15.02 -57.95
N ARG A 171 26.25 15.01 -57.35
CA ARG A 171 27.37 14.14 -57.79
C ARG A 171 27.31 12.71 -57.25
N HIS A 172 26.68 12.51 -56.09
CA HIS A 172 26.71 11.22 -55.39
C HIS A 172 25.32 10.57 -55.23
N GLY A 173 24.27 11.24 -55.69
CA GLY A 173 22.88 10.83 -55.47
C GLY A 173 22.48 10.84 -53.99
N LEU A 174 21.34 10.22 -53.70
CA LEU A 174 20.83 9.90 -52.36
C LEU A 174 21.81 9.02 -51.56
N SER A 175 22.69 8.29 -52.25
CA SER A 175 23.75 7.50 -51.61
C SER A 175 24.73 8.35 -50.78
N TRP A 176 24.75 9.68 -51.01
CA TRP A 176 25.48 10.65 -50.19
C TRP A 176 25.06 10.62 -48.71
N PHE A 177 23.81 10.27 -48.41
CA PHE A 177 23.37 10.05 -47.04
C PHE A 177 23.91 8.70 -46.53
N LYS A 178 25.13 8.74 -45.96
CA LYS A 178 25.88 7.56 -45.51
C LYS A 178 25.24 6.78 -44.35
N SER A 179 24.53 7.45 -43.45
CA SER A 179 23.89 6.84 -42.26
C SER A 179 22.80 7.75 -41.70
N SER A 180 21.96 7.25 -40.79
CA SER A 180 20.97 8.11 -40.12
C SER A 180 21.61 9.19 -39.25
N GLN A 181 22.83 8.99 -38.73
CA GLN A 181 23.56 10.04 -38.00
C GLN A 181 24.01 11.15 -38.94
N HIS A 182 24.56 10.79 -40.12
CA HIS A 182 24.92 11.78 -41.14
C HIS A 182 23.68 12.58 -41.57
N PHE A 183 22.54 11.90 -41.79
CA PHE A 183 21.27 12.54 -42.09
C PHE A 183 20.85 13.54 -41.00
N LYS A 184 20.87 13.15 -39.72
CA LYS A 184 20.52 14.04 -38.60
C LYS A 184 21.44 15.26 -38.52
N ASN A 185 22.74 15.07 -38.65
CA ASN A 185 23.73 16.16 -38.57
C ASN A 185 23.47 17.21 -39.66
N VAL A 186 23.17 16.77 -40.89
CA VAL A 186 22.86 17.67 -42.02
C VAL A 186 21.66 18.56 -41.72
N PHE A 187 20.57 18.01 -41.18
CA PHE A 187 19.39 18.80 -40.83
C PHE A 187 19.54 19.60 -39.52
N HIS A 188 20.54 19.29 -38.70
CA HIS A 188 20.93 20.12 -37.56
C HIS A 188 21.73 21.34 -38.00
N GLU A 189 22.71 21.14 -38.90
CA GLU A 189 23.52 22.22 -39.49
C GLU A 189 22.70 23.11 -40.45
N HIS A 190 21.74 22.52 -41.15
CA HIS A 190 20.90 23.18 -42.14
C HIS A 190 19.40 22.95 -41.85
N PRO A 191 18.83 23.62 -40.84
CA PRO A 191 17.44 23.44 -40.46
C PRO A 191 16.49 23.97 -41.55
N ILE A 192 15.52 23.13 -41.92
CA ILE A 192 14.42 23.48 -42.83
C ILE A 192 13.14 23.79 -42.04
N GLU A 193 12.22 24.53 -42.65
CA GLU A 193 10.90 24.85 -42.05
C GLU A 193 10.00 23.60 -42.03
N ASP A 194 10.19 22.75 -41.03
CA ASP A 194 9.46 21.50 -40.83
C ASP A 194 9.12 21.30 -39.35
N ARG A 195 8.15 22.08 -38.86
CA ARG A 195 7.81 22.19 -37.43
C ARG A 195 7.55 20.84 -36.75
N ASN A 196 7.01 19.88 -37.48
CA ASN A 196 6.66 18.54 -36.98
C ASN A 196 7.59 17.44 -37.53
N LYS A 197 8.71 17.79 -38.17
CA LYS A 197 9.67 16.86 -38.81
C LYS A 197 9.02 15.89 -39.83
N VAL A 198 7.91 16.28 -40.45
CA VAL A 198 7.13 15.45 -41.38
C VAL A 198 7.89 15.26 -42.70
N LEU A 199 8.54 16.31 -43.19
CA LEU A 199 9.34 16.28 -44.43
C LEU A 199 10.58 15.42 -44.24
N GLN A 200 11.30 15.64 -43.14
CA GLN A 200 12.49 14.86 -42.80
C GLN A 200 12.16 13.38 -42.61
N SER A 201 11.05 13.08 -41.93
CA SER A 201 10.58 11.70 -41.73
C SER A 201 10.21 11.01 -43.04
N ALA A 202 9.57 11.73 -43.96
CA ALA A 202 9.22 11.21 -45.27
C ALA A 202 10.46 10.87 -46.11
N LEU A 203 11.45 11.79 -46.16
CA LEU A 203 12.71 11.54 -46.87
C LEU A 203 13.49 10.36 -46.25
N LEU A 204 13.57 10.31 -44.92
CA LEU A 204 14.23 9.21 -44.22
C LEU A 204 13.54 7.86 -44.51
N SER A 205 12.22 7.84 -44.67
CA SER A 205 11.47 6.63 -45.00
C SER A 205 11.80 6.11 -46.41
N VAL A 206 11.91 7.01 -47.39
CA VAL A 206 12.36 6.65 -48.75
C VAL A 206 13.79 6.13 -48.73
N LEU A 207 14.69 6.77 -47.98
CA LEU A 207 16.08 6.32 -47.84
C LEU A 207 16.18 4.94 -47.16
N ARG A 208 15.28 4.62 -46.21
CA ARG A 208 15.24 3.31 -45.53
C ARG A 208 14.93 2.16 -46.48
N VAL A 209 13.99 2.36 -47.41
CA VAL A 209 13.65 1.35 -48.43
C VAL A 209 14.82 1.13 -49.38
N ASN A 210 15.45 2.21 -49.84
CA ASN A 210 16.51 2.13 -50.85
C ASN A 210 17.87 1.70 -50.28
N TYR A 211 18.16 2.00 -49.02
CA TYR A 211 19.43 1.67 -48.37
C TYR A 211 19.22 1.02 -46.99
N PRO A 212 18.58 -0.16 -46.92
CA PRO A 212 18.15 -0.77 -45.65
C PRO A 212 19.32 -1.10 -44.71
N LYS A 213 20.49 -1.45 -45.27
CA LYS A 213 21.72 -1.69 -44.49
C LYS A 213 22.28 -0.42 -43.85
N ARG A 214 22.05 0.76 -44.44
CA ARG A 214 22.56 2.06 -43.97
C ARG A 214 21.62 2.75 -42.99
N PHE A 215 20.33 2.46 -43.09
CA PHE A 215 19.26 3.04 -42.27
C PHE A 215 18.47 1.96 -41.53
N SER A 216 19.17 1.01 -40.89
CA SER A 216 18.55 -0.07 -40.11
C SER A 216 17.68 0.50 -38.99
N THR A 217 16.45 0.01 -38.88
CA THR A 217 15.53 0.42 -37.81
C THR A 217 15.75 -0.46 -36.58
N VAL A 218 16.02 0.15 -35.42
CA VAL A 218 16.12 -0.55 -34.15
C VAL A 218 14.80 -0.38 -33.41
N LYS A 219 14.17 -1.49 -33.02
CA LYS A 219 12.90 -1.49 -32.28
C LYS A 219 13.08 -2.24 -30.96
N ILE A 220 12.42 -1.76 -29.92
CA ILE A 220 12.22 -2.54 -28.68
C ILE A 220 10.88 -3.23 -28.80
N ALA A 221 10.89 -4.55 -28.66
CA ALA A 221 9.69 -5.37 -28.66
C ALA A 221 9.20 -5.58 -27.23
N ILE A 222 7.90 -5.43 -27.01
CA ILE A 222 7.24 -5.74 -25.75
C ILE A 222 5.86 -6.34 -26.03
N ASN A 223 5.66 -7.59 -25.61
CA ASN A 223 4.42 -8.33 -25.86
C ASN A 223 4.07 -8.29 -27.36
N ARG A 224 2.88 -7.81 -27.74
CA ARG A 224 2.43 -7.67 -29.14
C ARG A 224 2.70 -6.29 -29.76
N LYS A 225 3.50 -5.44 -29.12
CA LYS A 225 3.81 -4.08 -29.59
C LYS A 225 5.31 -3.86 -29.70
N SER A 226 5.68 -2.85 -30.48
CA SER A 226 7.08 -2.42 -30.62
C SER A 226 7.17 -0.90 -30.69
N ILE A 227 8.28 -0.34 -30.23
CA ILE A 227 8.61 1.09 -30.37
C ILE A 227 9.90 1.24 -31.18
N ASP A 228 9.87 2.08 -32.23
CA ASP A 228 11.06 2.47 -32.99
C ASP A 228 11.92 3.38 -32.11
N VAL A 229 13.14 2.93 -31.81
CA VAL A 229 14.19 3.59 -31.00
C VAL A 229 15.49 3.77 -31.79
N THR A 230 15.42 3.77 -33.11
CA THR A 230 16.58 3.93 -34.00
C THR A 230 17.38 5.18 -33.68
N ASP A 231 16.68 6.24 -33.27
CA ASP A 231 17.27 7.50 -32.90
C ASP A 231 18.16 7.42 -31.65
N LEU A 232 17.71 6.67 -30.64
CA LEU A 232 18.44 6.41 -29.40
C LEU A 232 19.52 5.33 -29.57
N ALA A 233 19.27 4.31 -30.39
CA ALA A 233 20.20 3.19 -30.57
C ALA A 233 21.55 3.61 -31.15
N GLN A 234 21.56 4.71 -31.92
CA GLN A 234 22.77 5.23 -32.57
C GLN A 234 23.67 5.99 -31.60
N SER A 235 23.10 6.72 -30.64
CA SER A 235 23.86 7.41 -29.60
C SER A 235 24.15 6.49 -28.40
N GLU A 236 23.21 5.62 -28.06
CA GLU A 236 23.18 4.90 -26.77
C GLU A 236 22.78 3.41 -26.94
N PRO A 237 23.64 2.57 -27.55
CA PRO A 237 23.32 1.16 -27.79
C PRO A 237 23.16 0.34 -26.50
N VAL A 238 23.86 0.71 -25.44
CA VAL A 238 23.77 0.06 -24.11
C VAL A 238 22.38 0.26 -23.51
N LEU A 239 21.85 1.49 -23.59
CA LEU A 239 20.51 1.84 -23.11
C LEU A 239 19.44 0.96 -23.77
N ILE A 240 19.54 0.71 -25.09
CA ILE A 240 18.56 -0.10 -25.81
C ILE A 240 18.58 -1.56 -25.35
N LYS A 241 19.78 -2.14 -25.14
CA LYS A 241 19.91 -3.49 -24.61
C LYS A 241 19.28 -3.62 -23.22
N GLN A 242 19.52 -2.63 -22.35
CA GLN A 242 18.95 -2.60 -21.00
C GLN A 242 17.42 -2.45 -21.03
N LEU A 243 16.88 -1.54 -21.87
CA LEU A 243 15.44 -1.38 -22.02
C LEU A 243 14.76 -2.64 -22.57
N GLN A 244 15.39 -3.33 -23.53
CA GLN A 244 14.88 -4.62 -24.02
C GLN A 244 14.89 -5.69 -22.91
N ALA A 245 15.97 -5.79 -22.13
CA ALA A 245 16.02 -6.71 -20.99
C ALA A 245 14.92 -6.43 -19.96
N VAL A 246 14.61 -5.16 -19.69
CA VAL A 246 13.49 -4.79 -18.81
C VAL A 246 12.14 -5.14 -19.44
N ALA A 247 11.95 -4.90 -20.75
CA ALA A 247 10.74 -5.30 -21.46
C ALA A 247 10.48 -6.81 -21.37
N ASP A 248 11.55 -7.60 -21.36
CA ASP A 248 11.51 -9.06 -21.29
C ASP A 248 11.36 -9.63 -19.87
N SER A 249 11.32 -8.77 -18.83
CA SER A 249 11.10 -9.20 -17.45
C SER A 249 9.66 -9.67 -17.20
N GLU A 250 9.49 -10.60 -16.25
CA GLU A 250 8.19 -11.18 -15.85
C GLU A 250 7.12 -10.11 -15.59
N LYS A 251 7.50 -9.03 -14.90
CA LYS A 251 6.63 -7.89 -14.59
C LYS A 251 6.06 -7.22 -15.84
N PHE A 252 6.87 -7.01 -16.88
CA PHE A 252 6.45 -6.31 -18.10
C PHE A 252 5.80 -7.23 -19.14
N LYS A 253 6.09 -8.54 -19.07
CA LYS A 253 5.36 -9.60 -19.79
C LYS A 253 3.95 -9.83 -19.28
N GLY A 254 3.63 -9.33 -18.08
CA GLY A 254 2.33 -9.50 -17.45
C GLY A 254 2.20 -10.81 -16.67
N ASP A 255 3.33 -11.46 -16.37
CA ASP A 255 3.37 -12.55 -15.41
C ASP A 255 3.06 -12.01 -14.00
N LEU A 256 2.81 -12.93 -13.06
CA LEU A 256 2.61 -12.59 -11.65
C LEU A 256 1.40 -11.67 -11.36
N GLU A 257 0.26 -11.93 -12.02
CA GLU A 257 -1.00 -11.20 -11.86
C GLU A 257 -0.95 -9.74 -12.37
N HIS A 258 0.04 -9.39 -13.21
CA HIS A 258 0.13 -8.06 -13.84
C HIS A 258 -0.68 -7.99 -15.16
N SER A 259 -1.36 -6.86 -15.39
CA SER A 259 -2.09 -6.65 -16.65
C SER A 259 -1.11 -6.38 -17.80
N ILE A 260 -1.08 -7.28 -18.79
CA ILE A 260 -0.28 -7.18 -20.02
C ILE A 260 -0.50 -5.81 -20.69
N GLU A 261 -1.76 -5.42 -20.89
CA GLU A 261 -2.09 -4.15 -21.55
C GLU A 261 -1.59 -2.93 -20.77
N ALA A 262 -1.76 -2.94 -19.44
CA ALA A 262 -1.30 -1.84 -18.61
C ALA A 262 0.22 -1.74 -18.59
N MET A 263 0.92 -2.87 -18.47
CA MET A 263 2.39 -2.91 -18.43
C MET A 263 3.00 -2.51 -19.77
N THR A 264 2.46 -2.99 -20.89
CA THR A 264 2.87 -2.55 -22.23
C THR A 264 2.70 -1.04 -22.39
N ARG A 265 1.54 -0.48 -22.02
CA ARG A 265 1.28 0.97 -22.15
C ARG A 265 2.26 1.80 -21.32
N ARG A 266 2.49 1.39 -20.06
CA ARG A 266 3.40 2.07 -19.13
C ARG A 266 4.84 2.02 -19.64
N PHE A 267 5.30 0.87 -20.12
CA PHE A 267 6.64 0.69 -20.69
C PHE A 267 6.86 1.60 -21.91
N LEU A 268 5.92 1.62 -22.86
CA LEU A 268 6.03 2.48 -24.05
C LEU A 268 6.06 3.98 -23.69
N ALA A 269 5.24 4.39 -22.72
CA ALA A 269 5.23 5.77 -22.24
C ALA A 269 6.54 6.17 -21.55
N ILE A 270 7.15 5.27 -20.76
CA ILE A 270 8.43 5.56 -20.11
C ILE A 270 9.60 5.59 -21.10
N VAL A 271 9.65 4.69 -22.09
CA VAL A 271 10.66 4.77 -23.17
C VAL A 271 10.57 6.10 -23.92
N THR A 272 9.34 6.60 -24.15
CA THR A 272 9.12 7.91 -24.79
C THR A 272 9.62 9.06 -23.90
N SER A 273 9.45 8.94 -22.58
CA SER A 273 9.93 9.93 -21.61
C SER A 273 11.47 9.93 -21.52
N ILE A 274 12.10 8.74 -21.52
CA ILE A 274 13.55 8.59 -21.58
C ILE A 274 14.10 9.17 -22.88
N ARG A 275 13.43 8.94 -24.03
CA ARG A 275 13.81 9.56 -25.31
C ARG A 275 13.86 11.07 -25.20
N ARG A 276 12.77 11.69 -24.74
CA ARG A 276 12.70 13.15 -24.58
C ARG A 276 13.77 13.67 -23.63
N PHE A 277 14.00 12.99 -22.51
CA PHE A 277 15.05 13.37 -21.56
C PHE A 277 16.45 13.28 -22.18
N SER A 278 16.69 12.28 -23.04
CA SER A 278 17.94 12.16 -23.81
C SER A 278 18.13 13.27 -24.83
N GLU A 279 17.04 13.79 -25.42
CA GLU A 279 17.11 14.94 -26.35
C GLU A 279 17.47 16.23 -25.60
N GLU A 280 16.88 16.44 -24.41
CA GLU A 280 17.19 17.58 -23.54
C GLU A 280 18.61 17.48 -22.95
N LYS A 281 19.12 16.25 -22.72
CA LYS A 281 20.47 15.97 -22.18
C LYS A 281 21.19 14.88 -22.98
N PRO A 282 21.88 15.23 -24.08
CA PRO A 282 22.51 14.26 -24.99
C PRO A 282 23.56 13.32 -24.36
N TYR A 283 24.17 13.71 -23.23
CA TYR A 283 25.21 12.92 -22.56
C TYR A 283 24.69 12.12 -21.35
N ALA A 284 23.39 12.16 -21.07
CA ALA A 284 22.80 11.54 -19.88
C ALA A 284 23.05 10.02 -19.79
N PHE A 285 23.03 9.34 -20.93
CA PHE A 285 23.05 7.87 -21.00
C PHE A 285 24.36 7.29 -21.52
N LYS A 286 25.33 8.15 -21.84
CA LYS A 286 26.58 7.76 -22.49
C LYS A 286 27.29 6.66 -21.70
N GLU A 287 27.78 5.65 -22.42
CA GLU A 287 28.57 4.50 -21.95
C GLU A 287 27.85 3.48 -21.05
N HIS A 288 27.01 3.93 -20.11
CA HIS A 288 26.41 3.05 -19.08
C HIS A 288 24.87 3.02 -19.09
N GLY A 289 24.20 3.75 -19.99
CA GLY A 289 22.75 3.71 -20.16
C GLY A 289 22.00 4.03 -18.86
N LEU A 290 21.08 3.16 -18.45
CA LEU A 290 20.27 3.30 -17.24
C LEU A 290 21.11 3.32 -15.95
N ASP A 291 22.32 2.75 -15.93
CA ASP A 291 23.16 2.70 -14.73
C ASP A 291 23.65 4.10 -14.31
N ASN A 292 23.69 5.06 -15.25
CA ASN A 292 23.99 6.46 -14.96
C ASN A 292 22.98 7.10 -13.99
N PHE A 293 21.77 6.55 -13.85
CA PHE A 293 20.83 7.02 -12.83
C PHE A 293 21.26 6.71 -11.40
N LYS A 294 22.06 5.67 -11.19
CA LYS A 294 22.63 5.31 -9.88
C LYS A 294 23.97 6.01 -9.63
N ALA A 295 24.74 6.23 -10.69
CA ALA A 295 26.05 6.90 -10.62
C ALA A 295 25.98 8.30 -9.96
N ASN A 296 27.11 8.74 -9.41
CA ASN A 296 27.28 10.08 -8.82
C ASN A 296 26.18 10.45 -7.81
N ASN A 297 25.86 9.55 -6.87
CA ASN A 297 24.82 9.74 -5.85
C ASN A 297 23.46 10.14 -6.44
N PHE A 298 23.02 9.40 -7.46
CA PHE A 298 21.73 9.58 -8.13
C PHE A 298 21.53 10.99 -8.75
N SER A 299 22.61 11.64 -9.19
CA SER A 299 22.56 12.99 -9.76
C SER A 299 21.60 13.08 -10.95
N LEU A 300 21.73 12.16 -11.93
CA LEU A 300 20.85 12.14 -13.10
C LEU A 300 19.39 11.88 -12.73
N LEU A 301 19.13 11.10 -11.68
CA LEU A 301 17.78 10.82 -11.20
C LEU A 301 17.16 12.07 -10.53
N LYS A 302 17.96 12.87 -9.82
CA LYS A 302 17.54 14.18 -9.28
C LYS A 302 17.16 15.15 -10.40
N GLU A 303 17.93 15.16 -11.49
CA GLU A 303 17.63 15.98 -12.67
C GLU A 303 16.35 15.50 -13.38
N ALA A 304 16.21 14.20 -13.59
CA ALA A 304 15.00 13.63 -14.20
C ALA A 304 13.76 13.91 -13.35
N LYS A 305 13.88 13.94 -12.02
CA LYS A 305 12.79 14.35 -11.13
C LYS A 305 12.34 15.79 -11.35
N ALA A 306 13.27 16.69 -11.66
CA ALA A 306 12.98 18.10 -11.91
C ALA A 306 12.37 18.31 -13.32
N ALA A 307 12.79 17.52 -14.30
CA ALA A 307 12.33 17.63 -15.69
C ALA A 307 11.00 16.90 -15.98
N LEU A 308 10.77 15.73 -15.37
CA LEU A 308 9.62 14.88 -15.67
C LEU A 308 8.40 15.20 -14.78
N ARG A 309 7.20 14.93 -15.31
CA ARG A 309 5.98 14.97 -14.49
C ARG A 309 6.01 13.87 -13.42
N LYS A 310 5.26 14.06 -12.34
CA LYS A 310 5.25 13.16 -11.17
C LYS A 310 4.90 11.71 -11.53
N ASP A 311 3.93 11.53 -12.42
CA ASP A 311 3.53 10.22 -12.97
C ASP A 311 4.64 9.59 -13.80
N GLN A 312 5.22 10.34 -14.75
CA GLN A 312 6.34 9.89 -15.58
C GLN A 312 7.57 9.49 -14.74
N PHE A 313 7.91 10.29 -13.74
CA PHE A 313 9.02 10.00 -12.83
C PHE A 313 8.75 8.77 -11.95
N SER A 314 7.50 8.55 -11.54
CA SER A 314 7.13 7.35 -10.78
C SER A 314 7.27 6.08 -11.63
N GLU A 315 6.91 6.16 -12.91
CA GLU A 315 7.14 5.07 -13.87
C GLU A 315 8.63 4.84 -14.15
N LEU A 316 9.43 5.92 -14.22
CA LEU A 316 10.89 5.83 -14.35
C LEU A 316 11.49 5.05 -13.18
N LEU A 317 11.15 5.42 -11.95
CA LEU A 317 11.63 4.73 -10.75
C LEU A 317 11.31 3.24 -10.79
N LEU A 318 10.07 2.87 -11.14
CA LEU A 318 9.66 1.47 -11.21
C LEU A 318 10.36 0.67 -12.30
N LEU A 319 10.80 1.33 -13.38
CA LEU A 319 11.63 0.75 -14.42
C LEU A 319 13.07 0.58 -13.94
N LEU A 320 13.63 1.59 -13.27
CA LEU A 320 15.00 1.55 -12.74
C LEU A 320 15.15 0.52 -11.61
N GLU A 321 14.18 0.41 -10.70
CA GLU A 321 14.18 -0.64 -9.68
C GLU A 321 14.16 -2.04 -10.29
N GLN A 322 13.46 -2.21 -11.41
CA GLN A 322 13.45 -3.48 -12.15
C GLN A 322 14.79 -3.76 -12.84
N HIS A 323 15.43 -2.73 -13.39
CA HIS A 323 16.73 -2.84 -14.05
C HIS A 323 17.87 -3.11 -13.06
N LEU A 324 17.93 -2.37 -11.96
CA LEU A 324 19.00 -2.46 -10.95
C LEU A 324 18.82 -3.65 -9.99
N GLY A 325 17.63 -4.23 -9.91
CA GLY A 325 17.31 -5.31 -8.97
C GLY A 325 17.26 -4.88 -7.50
N GLU A 326 17.31 -3.58 -7.23
CA GLU A 326 17.27 -3.00 -5.88
C GLU A 326 16.22 -1.88 -5.80
N LYS A 327 15.69 -1.63 -4.59
CA LYS A 327 14.75 -0.54 -4.36
C LYS A 327 15.49 0.79 -4.27
N ILE A 328 15.03 1.78 -5.02
CA ILE A 328 15.54 3.14 -4.95
C ILE A 328 14.73 3.89 -3.89
N HIS A 329 15.39 4.43 -2.88
CA HIS A 329 14.72 5.10 -1.79
C HIS A 329 14.58 6.60 -2.04
N ARG A 330 13.51 7.17 -1.47
CA ARG A 330 13.21 8.61 -1.64
C ARG A 330 14.37 9.53 -1.24
N HIS A 331 15.15 9.14 -0.23
CA HIS A 331 16.27 9.94 0.27
C HIS A 331 17.50 9.88 -0.64
N ASP A 332 17.56 8.95 -1.59
CA ASP A 332 18.66 8.86 -2.54
C ASP A 332 18.61 10.01 -3.57
N TYR A 333 17.40 10.42 -3.95
CA TYR A 333 17.15 11.39 -5.02
C TYR A 333 16.38 12.65 -4.58
N ILE A 334 16.07 12.81 -3.30
CA ILE A 334 15.50 14.05 -2.75
C ILE A 334 16.49 14.59 -1.71
N ALA A 335 17.01 15.78 -1.97
CA ALA A 335 17.96 16.43 -1.09
C ALA A 335 17.37 16.70 0.30
N HIS A 336 18.22 16.63 1.32
CA HIS A 336 17.89 16.97 2.72
C HIS A 336 16.74 16.14 3.35
N LEU A 337 16.46 14.96 2.81
CA LEU A 337 15.67 13.93 3.49
C LEU A 337 16.59 13.06 4.35
N LEU A 338 16.48 13.16 5.67
CA LEU A 338 17.27 12.35 6.60
C LEU A 338 16.65 10.96 6.77
N PRO A 339 17.35 9.86 6.41
CA PRO A 339 16.80 8.51 6.44
C PRO A 339 17.02 7.77 7.76
N PHE A 340 15.96 7.20 8.32
CA PHE A 340 16.00 6.32 9.49
C PHE A 340 15.55 4.92 9.07
N TYR A 341 16.46 3.93 9.12
CA TYR A 341 16.16 2.56 8.76
C TYR A 341 15.51 1.80 9.92
N PHE A 342 14.25 1.41 9.77
CA PHE A 342 13.58 0.57 10.74
C PHE A 342 13.72 -0.89 10.34
N LYS A 343 14.74 -1.58 10.86
CA LYS A 343 15.02 -3.00 10.61
C LYS A 343 13.77 -3.87 10.73
N ARG A 344 12.97 -3.63 11.78
CA ARG A 344 11.70 -4.31 12.04
C ARG A 344 10.68 -4.27 10.90
N TYR A 345 10.69 -3.21 10.09
CA TYR A 345 9.72 -2.96 9.02
C TYR A 345 10.34 -3.02 7.62
N GLU A 346 11.63 -3.36 7.51
CA GLU A 346 12.44 -3.29 6.28
C GLU A 346 12.14 -2.02 5.47
N SER A 347 12.07 -0.88 6.17
CA SER A 347 11.66 0.37 5.52
C SER A 347 12.29 1.58 6.18
N PHE A 348 12.58 2.56 5.34
CA PHE A 348 13.03 3.87 5.77
C PHE A 348 11.85 4.77 6.12
N ARG A 349 12.01 5.54 7.19
CA ARG A 349 11.22 6.76 7.40
C ARG A 349 12.16 7.94 7.25
N CYS A 350 11.71 8.96 6.55
CA CYS A 350 12.53 10.13 6.27
C CYS A 350 11.93 11.37 6.92
N ILE A 351 12.78 12.27 7.38
CA ILE A 351 12.38 13.58 7.87
C ILE A 351 12.91 14.62 6.89
N ASP A 352 12.01 15.44 6.37
CA ASP A 352 12.31 16.50 5.42
C ASP A 352 12.83 17.74 6.15
N TYR A 353 14.07 18.12 5.88
CA TYR A 353 14.71 19.32 6.40
C TYR A 353 14.96 20.38 5.31
N SER A 354 14.33 20.29 4.13
CA SER A 354 14.56 21.23 3.02
C SER A 354 14.31 22.69 3.40
N GLU A 355 13.34 22.97 4.27
CA GLU A 355 13.08 24.32 4.81
C GLU A 355 14.27 24.90 5.59
N VAL A 356 14.93 24.06 6.40
CA VAL A 356 16.12 24.45 7.16
C VAL A 356 17.29 24.65 6.22
N ALA A 357 17.47 23.76 5.24
CA ALA A 357 18.50 23.90 4.22
C ALA A 357 18.37 25.20 3.40
N LEU A 358 17.14 25.62 3.08
CA LEU A 358 16.87 26.88 2.38
C LEU A 358 17.16 28.11 3.24
N THR A 359 16.92 28.03 4.56
CA THR A 359 17.02 29.18 5.45
C THR A 359 18.41 29.35 6.07
N CYS A 360 19.05 28.23 6.42
CA CYS A 360 20.36 28.14 7.09
C CYS A 360 21.14 26.91 6.57
N PRO A 361 21.84 27.01 5.42
CA PRO A 361 22.58 25.88 4.83
C PRO A 361 23.70 25.33 5.74
N SER A 362 24.39 26.18 6.50
CA SER A 362 25.44 25.77 7.45
C SER A 362 24.89 24.86 8.55
N LEU A 363 23.75 25.23 9.15
CA LEU A 363 23.08 24.41 10.16
C LEU A 363 22.63 23.05 9.59
N MET A 364 22.23 23.00 8.32
CA MET A 364 21.87 21.73 7.68
C MET A 364 23.05 20.76 7.63
N LEU A 365 24.26 21.23 7.35
CA LEU A 365 25.46 20.38 7.35
C LEU A 365 25.72 19.77 8.74
N GLU A 366 25.56 20.56 9.80
CA GLU A 366 25.66 20.06 11.18
C GLU A 366 24.57 19.02 11.49
N ILE A 367 23.34 19.23 11.02
CA ILE A 367 22.24 18.27 11.17
C ILE A 367 22.55 16.96 10.44
N GLU A 368 23.09 17.01 9.22
CA GLU A 368 23.46 15.82 8.44
C GLU A 368 24.63 15.06 9.09
N GLN A 369 25.58 15.78 9.69
CA GLN A 369 26.67 15.19 10.46
C GLN A 369 26.15 14.53 11.73
N LEU A 370 25.34 15.23 12.52
CA LEU A 370 24.70 14.72 13.73
C LEU A 370 23.83 13.48 13.42
N HIS A 371 23.09 13.50 12.32
CA HIS A 371 22.29 12.37 11.89
C HIS A 371 23.15 11.14 11.60
N ARG A 372 24.23 11.31 10.82
CA ARG A 372 25.16 10.22 10.49
C ARG A 372 25.84 9.65 11.74
N SER A 373 26.33 10.52 12.64
CA SER A 373 26.99 10.09 13.87
C SER A 373 26.03 9.34 14.80
N GLU A 374 24.81 9.85 14.99
CA GLU A 374 23.84 9.24 15.91
C GLU A 374 23.26 7.93 15.37
N ILE A 375 23.13 7.78 14.05
CA ILE A 375 22.79 6.49 13.43
C ILE A 375 23.90 5.47 13.67
N ALA A 376 25.17 5.86 13.49
CA ALA A 376 26.32 4.97 13.64
C ALA A 376 26.51 4.51 15.10
N LEU A 377 26.34 5.42 16.07
CA LEU A 377 26.47 5.13 17.50
C LEU A 377 25.24 4.45 18.10
N LEU A 378 24.12 4.34 17.37
CA LEU A 378 22.86 3.80 17.89
C LEU A 378 22.98 2.43 18.58
N PRO A 379 23.80 1.46 18.11
CA PRO A 379 23.99 0.17 18.79
C PRO A 379 24.57 0.30 20.22
N GLU A 380 25.28 1.38 20.51
CA GLU A 380 25.91 1.64 21.82
C GLU A 380 25.00 2.47 22.75
N LYS A 381 23.85 2.96 22.25
CA LYS A 381 22.96 3.84 23.00
C LYS A 381 21.85 3.05 23.71
N ASN A 382 21.35 3.62 24.80
CA ASN A 382 20.20 3.11 25.55
C ASN A 382 18.83 3.42 24.92
N TYR A 383 18.79 3.87 23.66
CA TYR A 383 17.57 4.16 22.93
C TYR A 383 17.62 3.61 21.50
N ASN A 384 16.44 3.33 20.96
CA ASN A 384 16.27 2.74 19.63
C ASN A 384 16.02 3.78 18.52
N ILE A 385 15.93 3.28 17.28
CA ILE A 385 15.70 4.10 16.08
C ILE A 385 14.39 4.89 16.14
N GLU A 386 13.32 4.35 16.75
CA GLU A 386 12.06 5.07 16.96
C GLU A 386 12.26 6.35 17.79
N THR A 387 13.09 6.25 18.83
CA THR A 387 13.38 7.36 19.73
C THR A 387 14.22 8.40 19.02
N LEU A 388 15.25 7.98 18.28
CA LEU A 388 16.10 8.87 17.51
C LEU A 388 15.31 9.63 16.43
N HIS A 389 14.53 8.92 15.61
CA HIS A 389 13.63 9.53 14.62
C HIS A 389 12.68 10.55 15.28
N THR A 390 12.14 10.23 16.46
CA THR A 390 11.26 11.12 17.20
C THR A 390 11.98 12.39 17.69
N ARG A 391 13.24 12.26 18.13
CA ARG A 391 14.08 13.40 18.53
C ARG A 391 14.37 14.31 17.35
N PHE A 392 14.80 13.79 16.20
CA PHE A 392 14.99 14.59 14.99
C PHE A 392 13.69 15.27 14.53
N SER A 393 12.55 14.57 14.58
CA SER A 393 11.25 15.16 14.22
C SER A 393 10.90 16.37 15.09
N LYS A 394 11.25 16.32 16.39
CA LYS A 394 11.04 17.40 17.35
C LYS A 394 12.08 18.49 17.22
N LEU A 395 13.33 18.12 16.93
CA LEU A 395 14.43 19.03 16.67
C LEU A 395 14.10 19.93 15.48
N LYS A 396 13.61 19.38 14.37
CA LYS A 396 13.13 20.18 13.23
C LYS A 396 12.14 21.27 13.68
N ARG A 397 11.13 20.90 14.48
CA ARG A 397 10.12 21.84 14.96
C ARG A 397 10.70 22.90 15.89
N LEU A 398 11.64 22.53 16.75
CA LEU A 398 12.37 23.47 17.59
C LEU A 398 13.16 24.49 16.76
N ILE A 399 13.85 24.00 15.74
CA ILE A 399 14.66 24.84 14.85
C ILE A 399 13.77 25.82 14.08
N VAL A 400 12.73 25.32 13.42
CA VAL A 400 11.86 26.13 12.55
C VAL A 400 10.99 27.11 13.34
N ASN A 401 10.47 26.72 14.50
CA ASN A 401 9.47 27.54 15.20
C ASN A 401 10.06 28.44 16.31
N TYR A 402 11.23 28.11 16.85
CA TYR A 402 11.76 28.79 18.04
C TYR A 402 13.18 29.31 17.86
N LEU A 403 14.05 28.55 17.18
CA LEU A 403 15.46 28.92 17.04
C LEU A 403 15.68 29.90 15.88
N ILE A 404 15.40 29.48 14.64
CA ILE A 404 15.63 30.30 13.43
C ILE A 404 14.86 31.62 13.46
N PRO A 405 13.56 31.69 13.84
CA PRO A 405 12.81 32.95 13.80
C PRO A 405 13.37 34.02 14.74
N ASN A 406 13.94 33.62 15.88
CA ASN A 406 14.35 34.54 16.93
C ASN A 406 15.86 34.78 16.99
N TYR A 407 16.67 33.84 16.49
CA TYR A 407 18.13 33.81 16.69
C TYR A 407 18.89 33.49 15.39
N LYS A 408 18.36 33.94 14.24
CA LYS A 408 18.91 33.61 12.93
C LYS A 408 20.39 33.98 12.80
N LYS A 409 20.81 35.14 13.35
CA LYS A 409 22.18 35.63 13.22
C LYS A 409 23.15 34.73 13.97
N GLU A 410 22.85 34.43 15.23
CA GLU A 410 23.66 33.58 16.11
C GLU A 410 23.74 32.15 15.57
N VAL A 411 22.67 31.64 14.97
CA VAL A 411 22.65 30.33 14.30
C VAL A 411 23.54 30.32 13.06
N LEU A 412 23.55 31.39 12.26
CA LEU A 412 24.40 31.48 11.06
C LEU A 412 25.89 31.58 11.42
N GLU A 413 26.23 32.26 12.51
CA GLU A 413 27.61 32.45 12.98
C GLU A 413 28.15 31.24 13.76
N HIS A 414 27.32 30.58 14.57
CA HIS A 414 27.78 29.58 15.55
C HIS A 414 27.05 28.23 15.50
N GLY A 415 26.09 28.02 14.60
CA GLY A 415 25.42 26.73 14.46
C GLY A 415 24.66 26.31 15.72
N PHE A 416 24.71 25.02 16.09
CA PHE A 416 24.11 24.56 17.34
C PHE A 416 24.83 25.03 18.61
N LEU A 417 26.08 25.51 18.51
CA LEU A 417 26.85 26.01 19.66
C LEU A 417 26.28 27.33 20.22
N CYS A 418 25.44 28.03 19.46
CA CYS A 418 24.78 29.24 19.94
C CYS A 418 23.93 28.99 21.20
N LEU A 419 23.44 27.75 21.39
CA LEU A 419 22.56 27.40 22.51
C LEU A 419 23.24 27.56 23.88
N GLY A 420 24.56 27.34 23.96
CA GLY A 420 25.36 27.45 25.17
C GLY A 420 26.01 28.82 25.38
N MET A 421 25.95 29.71 24.39
CA MET A 421 26.56 31.05 24.48
C MET A 421 25.88 31.94 25.52
N ASN A 422 26.60 32.94 26.03
CA ASN A 422 26.09 33.96 26.93
C ASN A 422 25.33 33.38 28.14
N GLN A 423 25.95 32.42 28.86
CA GLN A 423 25.35 31.70 29.99
C GLN A 423 24.03 30.99 29.62
N SER A 424 24.00 30.41 28.41
CA SER A 424 22.86 29.77 27.73
C SER A 424 21.58 30.62 27.74
N SER A 425 21.71 31.92 27.46
CA SER A 425 20.57 32.86 27.40
C SER A 425 19.54 32.44 26.35
N ILE A 426 20.00 31.97 25.19
CA ILE A 426 19.14 31.47 24.10
C ILE A 426 18.36 30.23 24.56
N GLN A 427 19.04 29.28 25.21
CA GLN A 427 18.39 28.09 25.78
C GLN A 427 17.30 28.47 26.79
N LYS A 428 17.60 29.39 27.72
CA LYS A 428 16.65 29.87 28.74
C LYS A 428 15.42 30.51 28.10
N SER A 429 15.61 31.37 27.10
CA SER A 429 14.52 32.00 26.35
C SER A 429 13.64 30.97 25.64
N ILE A 430 14.22 29.98 24.98
CA ILE A 430 13.44 28.92 24.32
C ILE A 430 12.62 28.12 25.36
N PHE A 431 13.19 27.80 26.52
CA PHE A 431 12.46 27.11 27.58
C PHE A 431 11.32 27.97 28.17
N GLU A 432 11.53 29.27 28.31
CA GLU A 432 10.48 30.21 28.71
C GLU A 432 9.34 30.26 27.68
N GLN A 433 9.67 30.38 26.39
CA GLN A 433 8.68 30.37 25.31
C GLN A 433 7.87 29.07 25.29
N LEU A 434 8.52 27.92 25.47
CA LEU A 434 7.84 26.62 25.57
C LEU A 434 6.92 26.56 26.80
N GLN A 435 7.35 27.06 27.95
CA GLN A 435 6.53 27.10 29.15
C GLN A 435 5.32 28.04 28.97
N SER A 436 5.52 29.20 28.36
CA SER A 436 4.47 30.16 28.02
C SER A 436 3.44 29.55 27.07
N ALA A 437 3.90 28.87 26.00
CA ALA A 437 3.07 28.15 25.04
C ALA A 437 2.22 27.04 25.70
N VAL A 438 2.78 26.33 26.69
CA VAL A 438 2.02 25.36 27.48
C VAL A 438 0.97 26.04 28.37
N LYS A 439 1.33 27.16 29.02
CA LYS A 439 0.43 27.94 29.89
C LYS A 439 -0.74 28.55 29.10
N SER A 440 -0.49 29.04 27.89
CA SER A 440 -1.50 29.59 26.98
C SER A 440 -2.30 28.51 26.24
N LYS A 441 -2.00 27.22 26.47
CA LYS A 441 -2.61 26.05 25.81
C LYS A 441 -2.39 26.00 24.29
N SER A 442 -1.44 26.74 23.74
CA SER A 442 -1.09 26.63 22.33
C SER A 442 -0.40 25.29 22.02
N ILE A 443 0.31 24.71 23.00
CA ILE A 443 0.84 23.35 22.92
C ILE A 443 0.46 22.53 24.18
N SER A 444 0.36 21.21 24.02
CA SER A 444 0.11 20.32 25.15
C SER A 444 1.32 20.25 26.10
N ILE A 445 1.07 20.00 27.39
CA ILE A 445 2.11 19.79 28.41
C ILE A 445 3.10 18.70 27.97
N ARG A 446 2.60 17.59 27.40
CA ARG A 446 3.42 16.49 26.91
C ARG A 446 4.32 16.92 25.74
N SER A 447 3.80 17.73 24.83
CA SER A 447 4.57 18.27 23.70
C SER A 447 5.68 19.20 24.20
N GLY A 448 5.34 20.17 25.06
CA GLY A 448 6.30 21.13 25.60
C GLY A 448 7.44 20.45 26.35
N ALA A 449 7.13 19.56 27.29
CA ALA A 449 8.15 18.82 28.03
C ALA A 449 8.99 17.91 27.11
N SER A 450 8.41 17.36 26.06
CA SER A 450 9.18 16.56 25.12
C SER A 450 10.09 17.40 24.22
N TYR A 451 9.74 18.65 23.92
CA TYR A 451 10.62 19.58 23.22
C TYR A 451 11.80 19.98 24.12
N THR A 452 11.54 20.29 25.40
CA THR A 452 12.61 20.53 26.39
C THR A 452 13.60 19.35 26.45
N GLU A 453 13.09 18.12 26.50
CA GLU A 453 13.96 16.93 26.55
C GLU A 453 14.75 16.71 25.26
N THR A 454 14.18 17.07 24.10
CA THR A 454 14.90 16.99 22.82
C THR A 454 16.02 18.03 22.77
N MET A 455 15.80 19.23 23.30
CA MET A 455 16.84 20.25 23.38
C MET A 455 17.99 19.84 24.31
N ARG A 456 17.66 19.27 25.48
CA ARG A 456 18.67 18.73 26.41
C ARG A 456 19.49 17.63 25.76
N TRP A 457 18.82 16.69 25.08
CA TRP A 457 19.50 15.64 24.31
C TRP A 457 20.49 16.20 23.29
N LEU A 458 20.08 17.22 22.51
CA LEU A 458 20.97 17.87 21.54
C LEU A 458 22.19 18.47 22.26
N MET A 459 21.97 19.23 23.32
CA MET A 459 23.04 19.88 24.07
C MET A 459 24.04 18.89 24.64
N THR A 460 23.56 17.78 25.23
CA THR A 460 24.43 16.71 25.71
C THR A 460 25.31 16.12 24.61
N ILE A 461 24.78 15.91 23.39
CA ILE A 461 25.58 15.38 22.29
C ILE A 461 26.60 16.40 21.78
N THR A 462 26.21 17.68 21.73
CA THR A 462 27.11 18.76 21.31
C THR A 462 28.11 19.19 22.40
N GLY A 463 28.13 18.54 23.57
CA GLY A 463 29.03 18.87 24.67
C GLY A 463 28.71 20.18 25.39
N GLN A 464 27.47 20.69 25.28
CA GLN A 464 27.02 21.94 25.89
C GLN A 464 26.36 21.70 27.26
N GLU A 465 26.49 22.65 28.18
CA GLU A 465 25.90 22.57 29.53
C GLU A 465 24.36 22.60 29.47
N THR A 466 23.69 21.64 30.10
CA THR A 466 22.21 21.61 30.14
C THR A 466 21.67 22.35 31.37
N ILE A 467 21.07 23.53 31.17
CA ILE A 467 20.46 24.30 32.27
C ILE A 467 19.06 23.77 32.65
N GLU A 468 18.79 23.73 33.96
CA GLU A 468 17.46 23.47 34.52
C GLU A 468 16.63 24.76 34.73
N ALA A 469 16.17 25.38 33.65
CA ALA A 469 15.30 26.58 33.71
C ALA A 469 13.85 26.30 33.24
N PHE A 470 12.90 27.12 33.71
CA PHE A 470 11.48 27.14 33.29
C PHE A 470 10.78 25.76 33.24
N LYS A 471 10.94 24.93 34.29
CA LYS A 471 10.40 23.56 34.35
C LYS A 471 8.88 23.50 34.04
N ILE A 472 8.48 22.53 33.24
CA ILE A 472 7.07 22.23 32.92
C ILE A 472 6.59 21.10 33.87
N SER A 473 5.69 21.42 34.81
CA SER A 473 5.23 20.48 35.85
C SER A 473 4.16 19.52 35.36
N TYR A 474 4.38 18.21 35.57
CA TYR A 474 3.44 17.13 35.22
C TYR A 474 2.37 16.81 36.28
N LYS A 475 2.52 17.29 37.53
CA LYS A 475 1.72 16.82 38.68
C LYS A 475 0.21 17.08 38.50
N LYS A 476 -0.18 18.23 37.96
CA LYS A 476 -1.60 18.61 37.74
C LYS A 476 -2.24 17.82 36.59
N HIS A 477 -1.47 17.54 35.52
CA HIS A 477 -1.93 16.73 34.39
C HIS A 477 -2.07 15.25 34.76
N GLN A 478 -1.18 14.68 35.59
CA GLN A 478 -1.33 13.29 36.04
C GLN A 478 -2.62 13.07 36.84
N ARG A 479 -3.03 14.03 37.68
CA ARG A 479 -4.33 13.99 38.38
C ARG A 479 -5.52 14.08 37.43
N HIS A 480 -5.49 14.96 36.42
CA HIS A 480 -6.56 15.09 35.43
C HIS A 480 -6.66 13.88 34.47
N ALA A 481 -5.52 13.37 33.99
CA ALA A 481 -5.45 12.18 33.15
C ALA A 481 -5.87 10.90 33.89
N ARG A 482 -5.77 10.86 35.23
CA ARG A 482 -6.35 9.77 36.05
C ARG A 482 -7.89 9.83 36.06
N ARG A 483 -8.50 11.03 36.03
CA ARG A 483 -9.97 11.20 36.00
C ARG A 483 -10.58 10.88 34.63
N LEU A 484 -9.92 11.28 33.54
CA LEU A 484 -10.34 10.97 32.15
C LEU A 484 -10.24 9.48 31.76
N ARG A 485 -9.69 8.60 32.61
CA ARG A 485 -9.55 7.17 32.29
C ARG A 485 -10.88 6.41 32.21
N ILE A 486 -11.95 6.94 32.80
CA ILE A 486 -13.29 6.29 32.83
C ILE A 486 -14.04 6.51 31.51
N GLU A 487 -13.93 7.69 30.88
CA GLU A 487 -14.56 8.03 29.59
C GLU A 487 -13.91 7.36 28.37
N ASP A 488 -12.78 6.67 28.58
CA ASP A 488 -11.93 6.10 27.54
C ASP A 488 -12.22 4.60 27.29
N LEU A 489 -13.25 4.03 27.93
CA LEU A 489 -13.69 2.64 27.78
C LEU A 489 -14.79 2.53 26.73
N TYR A 490 -14.95 1.37 26.10
CA TYR A 490 -16.14 1.11 25.30
C TYR A 490 -17.31 0.74 26.21
N SER A 491 -18.51 1.19 25.86
CA SER A 491 -19.73 0.59 26.43
C SER A 491 -19.95 -0.82 25.85
N ASP A 492 -20.76 -1.62 26.54
CA ASP A 492 -21.18 -2.94 26.07
C ASP A 492 -21.83 -2.87 24.69
N SER A 493 -22.67 -1.85 24.44
CA SER A 493 -23.31 -1.64 23.14
C SER A 493 -22.29 -1.34 22.04
N GLU A 494 -21.28 -0.51 22.34
CA GLU A 494 -20.21 -0.19 21.39
C GLU A 494 -19.37 -1.45 21.06
N LEU A 495 -19.06 -2.28 22.05
CA LEU A 495 -18.33 -3.54 21.84
C LEU A 495 -19.15 -4.54 21.04
N ARG A 496 -20.45 -4.68 21.33
CA ARG A 496 -21.37 -5.56 20.57
C ARG A 496 -21.42 -5.16 19.09
N GLU A 497 -21.49 -3.86 18.80
CA GLU A 497 -21.45 -3.36 17.42
C GLU A 497 -20.14 -3.69 16.72
N LEU A 498 -19.00 -3.42 17.38
CA LEU A 498 -17.68 -3.76 16.84
C LEU A 498 -17.56 -5.25 16.50
N ILE A 499 -17.98 -6.12 17.43
CA ILE A 499 -17.91 -7.57 17.25
C ILE A 499 -18.79 -8.01 16.08
N PHE A 500 -20.01 -7.48 15.98
CA PHE A 500 -20.91 -7.77 14.86
C PHE A 500 -20.30 -7.45 13.50
N PHE A 501 -19.75 -6.25 13.34
CA PHE A 501 -19.16 -5.87 12.06
C PHE A 501 -17.83 -6.58 11.77
N ILE A 502 -17.10 -7.05 12.79
CA ILE A 502 -15.91 -7.91 12.58
C ILE A 502 -16.34 -9.26 12.03
N GLU A 503 -17.32 -9.93 12.65
CA GLU A 503 -17.79 -11.25 12.21
C GLU A 503 -18.45 -11.16 10.82
N LYS A 504 -19.30 -10.15 10.60
CA LYS A 504 -19.87 -9.85 9.27
C LYS A 504 -18.76 -9.63 8.23
N GLY A 505 -17.75 -8.83 8.58
CA GLY A 505 -16.63 -8.57 7.70
C GLY A 505 -15.83 -9.82 7.32
N ILE A 506 -15.67 -10.77 8.25
CA ILE A 506 -14.95 -12.03 7.99
C ILE A 506 -15.67 -12.84 6.90
N ASN A 507 -17.00 -12.87 6.95
CA ASN A 507 -17.82 -13.59 5.96
C ASN A 507 -17.86 -12.88 4.60
N GLU A 508 -17.81 -11.54 4.57
CA GLU A 508 -17.84 -10.73 3.35
C GLU A 508 -16.45 -10.41 2.77
N ALA A 509 -15.37 -10.94 3.36
CA ALA A 509 -14.02 -10.61 2.96
C ALA A 509 -13.72 -11.08 1.53
N GLN A 510 -13.38 -10.12 0.65
CA GLN A 510 -13.15 -10.40 -0.78
C GLN A 510 -11.72 -10.87 -1.09
N ASN A 511 -10.79 -10.68 -0.16
CA ASN A 511 -9.39 -11.05 -0.35
C ASN A 511 -8.70 -11.37 0.99
N SER A 512 -7.57 -12.07 0.90
CA SER A 512 -6.77 -12.51 2.05
C SER A 512 -6.34 -11.36 2.96
N LYS A 513 -6.07 -10.17 2.41
CA LYS A 513 -5.69 -8.97 3.18
C LYS A 513 -6.83 -8.44 4.06
N GLN A 514 -8.05 -8.39 3.54
CA GLN A 514 -9.24 -8.03 4.32
C GLN A 514 -9.46 -9.06 5.43
N LEU A 515 -9.45 -10.35 5.06
CA LEU A 515 -9.67 -11.46 5.98
C LEU A 515 -8.63 -11.45 7.13
N LEU A 516 -7.36 -11.31 6.81
CA LEU A 516 -6.26 -11.21 7.78
C LEU A 516 -6.44 -10.04 8.75
N ALA A 517 -6.87 -8.88 8.26
CA ALA A 517 -7.10 -7.70 9.11
C ALA A 517 -8.26 -7.90 10.08
N LEU A 518 -9.31 -8.60 9.65
CA LEU A 518 -10.46 -8.90 10.49
C LEU A 518 -10.14 -9.97 11.53
N TYR A 519 -9.39 -11.02 11.16
CA TYR A 519 -8.86 -11.99 12.12
C TYR A 519 -7.91 -11.33 13.14
N PHE A 520 -7.08 -10.37 12.71
CA PHE A 520 -6.28 -9.55 13.62
C PHE A 520 -7.17 -8.81 14.62
N ALA A 521 -8.25 -8.16 14.17
CA ALA A 521 -9.20 -7.48 15.04
C ALA A 521 -9.89 -8.44 16.02
N ARG A 522 -10.33 -9.61 15.53
CA ARG A 522 -10.98 -10.66 16.32
C ARG A 522 -10.08 -11.19 17.43
N ILE A 523 -8.83 -11.53 17.09
CA ILE A 523 -7.81 -11.96 18.06
C ILE A 523 -7.59 -10.87 19.11
N GLN A 524 -7.42 -9.60 18.69
CA GLN A 524 -7.19 -8.49 19.62
C GLN A 524 -8.35 -8.26 20.60
N ILE A 525 -9.60 -8.40 20.15
CA ILE A 525 -10.77 -8.28 21.05
C ILE A 525 -10.83 -9.45 22.03
N LYS A 526 -10.59 -10.67 21.58
CA LYS A 526 -10.61 -11.87 22.43
C LYS A 526 -9.49 -11.88 23.46
N SER A 527 -8.29 -11.45 23.08
CA SER A 527 -7.09 -11.52 23.94
C SER A 527 -6.79 -10.23 24.69
N CYS A 528 -7.34 -9.10 24.24
CA CYS A 528 -7.00 -7.77 24.73
C CYS A 528 -5.50 -7.43 24.61
N TRP A 529 -4.77 -8.11 23.72
CA TRP A 529 -3.34 -7.91 23.54
C TRP A 529 -2.99 -6.58 22.85
N ASN A 530 -1.78 -6.10 23.12
CA ASN A 530 -1.25 -4.90 22.48
C ASN A 530 -0.98 -5.13 21.00
N THR A 531 -1.27 -4.12 20.17
CA THR A 531 -1.04 -4.18 18.72
C THR A 531 0.42 -4.47 18.36
N SER A 532 1.40 -3.87 19.06
CA SER A 532 2.83 -4.06 18.73
C SER A 532 3.30 -5.49 18.96
N PRO A 533 3.23 -6.06 20.19
CA PRO A 533 3.55 -7.47 20.41
C PRO A 533 2.76 -8.43 19.52
N MET A 534 1.49 -8.12 19.22
CA MET A 534 0.67 -9.01 18.39
C MET A 534 1.12 -9.05 16.93
N VAL A 535 1.51 -7.92 16.32
CA VAL A 535 2.12 -7.97 14.97
C VAL A 535 3.54 -8.57 14.99
N ASP A 536 4.17 -8.68 16.16
CA ASP A 536 5.52 -9.24 16.36
C ASP A 536 5.52 -10.76 16.50
N ILE A 537 4.37 -11.41 16.65
CA ILE A 537 4.30 -12.87 16.81
C ILE A 537 4.99 -13.56 15.62
N GLU A 538 6.01 -14.35 15.93
CA GLU A 538 6.66 -15.27 15.01
C GLU A 538 6.08 -16.68 15.13
N LEU A 539 6.31 -17.52 14.13
CA LEU A 539 5.87 -18.92 14.15
C LEU A 539 6.61 -19.73 15.20
N SER A 540 7.86 -19.37 15.51
CA SER A 540 8.68 -19.92 16.58
C SER A 540 8.13 -19.60 17.98
N ASP A 541 7.35 -18.53 18.13
CA ASP A 541 6.70 -18.18 19.40
C ASP A 541 5.49 -19.09 19.71
N ILE A 542 5.03 -19.87 18.72
CA ILE A 542 3.87 -20.76 18.82
C ILE A 542 4.38 -22.20 18.97
N THR A 543 4.20 -22.78 20.15
CA THR A 543 4.58 -24.17 20.42
C THR A 543 3.35 -25.03 20.65
N ASP A 544 3.26 -26.16 19.95
CA ASP A 544 2.19 -27.14 20.17
C ASP A 544 2.50 -27.92 21.45
N VAL A 545 1.51 -28.02 22.35
CA VAL A 545 1.61 -28.81 23.58
C VAL A 545 0.74 -30.05 23.42
N ALA A 546 1.37 -31.23 23.50
CA ALA A 546 0.68 -32.50 23.51
C ALA A 546 0.04 -32.71 24.90
N LEU A 547 -1.29 -32.66 24.95
CA LEU A 547 -2.03 -33.04 26.15
C LEU A 547 -2.31 -34.56 26.13
N PRO A 548 -2.45 -35.22 27.29
CA PRO A 548 -2.85 -36.63 27.37
C PRO A 548 -4.25 -36.90 26.78
N THR A 549 -5.06 -35.85 26.65
CA THR A 549 -6.34 -35.88 25.92
C THR A 549 -6.09 -35.58 24.44
N ALA A 550 -6.94 -36.07 23.52
CA ALA A 550 -6.83 -35.85 22.06
C ALA A 550 -6.98 -34.36 21.61
N GLN A 551 -6.72 -33.41 22.50
CA GLN A 551 -6.94 -31.99 22.34
C GLN A 551 -5.63 -31.26 22.03
N LYS A 552 -5.64 -30.48 20.94
CA LYS A 552 -4.54 -29.56 20.62
C LYS A 552 -4.61 -28.33 21.52
N SER A 553 -3.48 -28.00 22.15
CA SER A 553 -3.24 -26.74 22.84
C SER A 553 -1.95 -26.11 22.30
N ILE A 554 -1.88 -24.79 22.33
CA ILE A 554 -0.65 -24.07 21.97
C ILE A 554 -0.20 -23.20 23.15
N THR A 555 1.11 -23.07 23.30
CA THR A 555 1.71 -22.04 24.14
C THR A 555 2.25 -20.94 23.23
N LEU A 556 1.85 -19.70 23.53
CA LEU A 556 2.33 -18.51 22.83
C LEU A 556 3.22 -17.68 23.75
N LEU A 557 4.40 -17.33 23.26
CA LEU A 557 5.32 -16.41 23.93
C LEU A 557 5.17 -15.00 23.35
N LEU A 558 4.89 -14.01 24.20
CA LEU A 558 4.84 -12.60 23.79
C LEU A 558 5.90 -11.78 24.52
N GLN A 559 6.85 -11.25 23.77
CA GLN A 559 7.86 -10.34 24.31
C GLN A 559 7.34 -8.90 24.40
N LYS A 560 7.49 -8.27 25.56
CA LYS A 560 7.21 -6.83 25.76
C LYS A 560 8.51 -6.04 25.91
N PRO A 561 8.93 -5.25 24.90
CA PRO A 561 10.18 -4.48 24.97
C PRO A 561 10.27 -3.48 26.13
N ARG A 562 9.12 -3.02 26.67
CA ARG A 562 9.06 -1.99 27.73
C ARG A 562 9.09 -2.56 29.15
N LYS A 563 9.12 -3.89 29.32
CA LYS A 563 9.23 -4.57 30.62
C LYS A 563 10.59 -5.30 30.72
N GLY A 564 11.64 -4.76 30.11
CA GLY A 564 12.97 -5.38 30.13
C GLY A 564 13.07 -6.70 29.37
N TYR A 565 12.27 -6.88 28.30
CA TYR A 565 12.14 -8.13 27.53
C TYR A 565 11.52 -9.31 28.29
N ASP A 566 10.81 -9.05 29.39
CA ASP A 566 10.02 -10.05 30.07
C ASP A 566 9.02 -10.72 29.11
N ILE A 567 8.93 -12.06 29.18
CA ILE A 567 8.19 -12.91 28.26
C ILE A 567 6.87 -13.28 28.93
N ASP A 568 5.76 -12.77 28.40
CA ASP A 568 4.45 -13.27 28.83
C ASP A 568 4.17 -14.60 28.12
N THR A 569 3.91 -15.63 28.90
CA THR A 569 3.55 -16.97 28.38
C THR A 569 2.05 -17.17 28.47
N TYR A 570 1.41 -17.47 27.34
CA TYR A 570 -0.03 -17.73 27.26
C TYR A 570 -0.29 -19.18 26.86
N SER A 571 -0.91 -19.95 27.75
CA SER A 571 -1.44 -21.29 27.42
C SER A 571 -2.84 -21.16 26.83
N LEU A 572 -3.01 -21.50 25.56
CA LEU A 572 -4.28 -21.39 24.85
C LEU A 572 -4.81 -22.77 24.51
N ASP A 573 -6.02 -23.07 24.97
CA ASP A 573 -6.69 -24.33 24.67
C ASP A 573 -7.66 -24.24 23.48
N GLY A 574 -7.86 -25.38 22.82
CA GLY A 574 -8.78 -25.54 21.70
C GLY A 574 -10.23 -25.85 22.10
N ARG A 575 -10.54 -25.88 23.41
CA ARG A 575 -11.82 -26.39 23.95
C ARG A 575 -13.00 -25.56 23.45
N ALA A 576 -12.85 -24.24 23.36
CA ALA A 576 -13.87 -23.36 22.81
C ALA A 576 -13.77 -23.29 21.28
N VAL A 577 -14.91 -23.46 20.58
CA VAL A 577 -14.98 -23.36 19.11
C VAL A 577 -14.53 -22.00 18.55
N ASN A 578 -14.52 -20.95 19.39
CA ASN A 578 -14.03 -19.60 19.05
C ASN A 578 -12.78 -19.21 19.86
N SER A 579 -11.95 -20.17 20.28
CA SER A 579 -10.74 -19.84 21.03
C SER A 579 -9.75 -19.04 20.21
N VAL A 580 -8.95 -18.21 20.89
CA VAL A 580 -7.86 -17.43 20.28
C VAL A 580 -6.87 -18.35 19.55
N MET A 581 -6.64 -19.56 20.08
CA MET A 581 -5.82 -20.59 19.43
C MET A 581 -6.30 -20.89 18.01
N ARG A 582 -7.60 -21.15 17.81
CA ARG A 582 -8.12 -21.51 16.47
C ARG A 582 -7.94 -20.38 15.46
N ASP A 583 -8.13 -19.13 15.87
CA ASP A 583 -7.89 -17.97 15.00
C ASP A 583 -6.40 -17.84 14.63
N ILE A 584 -5.49 -18.03 15.60
CA ILE A 584 -4.03 -18.01 15.35
C ILE A 584 -3.64 -19.11 14.37
N LEU A 585 -4.12 -20.33 14.59
CA LEU A 585 -3.85 -21.47 13.72
C LEU A 585 -4.46 -21.26 12.33
N PHE A 586 -5.66 -20.70 12.22
CA PHE A 586 -6.27 -20.39 10.92
C PHE A 586 -5.48 -19.33 10.14
N VAL A 587 -4.96 -18.30 10.83
CA VAL A 587 -4.05 -17.32 10.20
C VAL A 587 -2.77 -18.00 9.71
N ARG A 588 -2.15 -18.86 10.54
CA ARG A 588 -0.90 -19.57 10.25
C ARG A 588 -1.05 -20.57 9.10
N ASP A 589 -2.03 -21.46 9.22
CA ASP A 589 -2.16 -22.70 8.45
C ASP A 589 -3.10 -22.56 7.24
N THR A 590 -3.88 -21.49 7.17
CA THR A 590 -4.82 -21.24 6.07
C THR A 590 -4.54 -19.91 5.38
N ILE A 591 -4.69 -18.77 6.08
CA ILE A 591 -4.64 -17.46 5.42
C ILE A 591 -3.26 -17.16 4.83
N THR A 592 -2.19 -17.41 5.58
CA THR A 592 -0.84 -16.98 5.19
C THR A 592 0.00 -18.07 4.53
N LYS A 593 -0.44 -19.33 4.60
CA LYS A 593 0.32 -20.51 4.15
C LYS A 593 0.69 -20.43 2.67
N ASP A 594 -0.28 -20.11 1.82
CA ASP A 594 -0.17 -20.22 0.36
C ASP A 594 0.84 -19.25 -0.26
N TYR A 595 1.15 -18.14 0.42
CA TYR A 595 2.07 -17.13 -0.09
C TYR A 595 3.29 -16.89 0.81
N ARG A 596 3.42 -17.61 1.93
CA ARG A 596 4.56 -17.44 2.84
C ARG A 596 5.90 -17.71 2.15
N HIS A 597 5.96 -18.71 1.28
CA HIS A 597 7.16 -19.08 0.53
C HIS A 597 7.65 -17.98 -0.43
N LEU A 598 6.76 -17.06 -0.84
CA LEU A 598 7.10 -15.90 -1.67
C LEU A 598 7.72 -14.75 -0.86
N ALA A 599 7.68 -14.82 0.48
CA ALA A 599 8.26 -13.80 1.35
C ALA A 599 9.79 -13.96 1.48
N THR A 600 10.47 -12.85 1.77
CA THR A 600 11.91 -12.87 2.09
C THR A 600 12.17 -13.68 3.37
N PRO A 601 13.37 -14.26 3.54
CA PRO A 601 13.71 -15.02 4.76
C PRO A 601 13.49 -14.24 6.06
N ALA A 602 13.61 -12.91 6.02
CA ALA A 602 13.35 -12.04 7.17
C ALA A 602 11.86 -11.85 7.50
N VAL A 603 10.96 -12.04 6.54
CA VAL A 603 9.51 -11.87 6.71
C VAL A 603 8.80 -13.20 6.97
N GLN A 604 9.34 -14.30 6.43
CA GLN A 604 8.80 -15.66 6.56
C GLN A 604 8.47 -16.11 8.00
N PRO A 605 9.21 -15.72 9.05
CA PRO A 605 8.90 -16.15 10.42
C PRO A 605 7.62 -15.51 11.00
N PHE A 606 7.13 -14.39 10.49
CA PHE A 606 6.03 -13.66 11.15
C PHE A 606 4.64 -14.26 10.89
N LEU A 607 3.80 -14.36 11.92
CA LEU A 607 2.42 -14.84 11.79
C LEU A 607 1.59 -13.94 10.85
N PHE A 608 1.67 -12.62 11.04
CA PHE A 608 0.85 -11.64 10.31
C PHE A 608 1.58 -11.04 9.09
N ILE A 609 1.50 -11.74 7.96
CA ILE A 609 2.06 -11.34 6.66
C ILE A 609 0.94 -11.16 5.61
N THR A 610 1.06 -10.15 4.74
CA THR A 610 0.09 -9.85 3.67
C THR A 610 0.76 -9.94 2.30
N LYS A 611 0.04 -10.48 1.31
CA LYS A 611 0.42 -10.48 -0.11
C LYS A 611 -0.27 -9.31 -0.83
N ASP A 612 0.48 -8.56 -1.62
CA ASP A 612 -0.02 -7.59 -2.59
C ASP A 612 0.69 -7.87 -3.93
N LYS A 613 0.00 -8.58 -4.83
CA LYS A 613 0.60 -9.21 -6.02
C LYS A 613 1.77 -10.09 -5.62
N THR A 614 2.98 -9.88 -6.13
CA THR A 614 4.18 -10.63 -5.72
C THR A 614 4.77 -10.21 -4.38
N ASN A 615 4.42 -9.02 -3.89
CA ASN A 615 5.08 -8.49 -2.71
C ASN A 615 4.41 -9.03 -1.45
N VAL A 616 5.13 -9.91 -0.75
CA VAL A 616 4.75 -10.33 0.59
C VAL A 616 5.48 -9.46 1.60
N SER A 617 4.71 -8.87 2.52
CA SER A 617 5.26 -7.97 3.52
C SER A 617 4.58 -8.15 4.87
N ARG A 618 5.30 -7.79 5.92
CA ARG A 618 4.80 -7.81 7.28
C ARG A 618 3.77 -6.70 7.51
N ILE A 619 2.72 -7.00 8.27
CA ILE A 619 1.76 -5.99 8.71
C ILE A 619 2.41 -4.97 9.66
N LYS A 620 2.14 -3.68 9.45
CA LYS A 620 2.60 -2.59 10.31
C LYS A 620 1.51 -2.19 11.31
N SER A 621 1.87 -2.05 12.60
CA SER A 621 0.94 -1.72 13.70
C SER A 621 0.09 -0.47 13.47
N GLY A 622 0.68 0.58 12.89
CA GLY A 622 -0.05 1.83 12.60
C GLY A 622 -1.01 1.69 11.42
N THR A 623 -0.62 0.93 10.40
CA THR A 623 -1.40 0.78 9.17
C THR A 623 -2.58 -0.17 9.37
N ILE A 624 -2.41 -1.24 10.14
CA ILE A 624 -3.46 -2.25 10.34
C ILE A 624 -4.67 -1.69 11.09
N VAL A 625 -4.45 -0.91 12.14
CA VAL A 625 -5.52 -0.28 12.91
C VAL A 625 -6.33 0.69 12.04
N SER A 626 -5.65 1.51 11.24
CA SER A 626 -6.31 2.43 10.30
C SER A 626 -7.09 1.66 9.22
N TYR A 627 -6.51 0.56 8.72
CA TYR A 627 -7.14 -0.29 7.72
C TYR A 627 -8.40 -0.97 8.26
N ILE A 628 -8.35 -1.57 9.45
CA ILE A 628 -9.51 -2.15 10.14
C ILE A 628 -10.59 -1.08 10.36
N LYS A 629 -10.22 0.11 10.85
CA LYS A 629 -11.17 1.21 11.05
C LYS A 629 -11.89 1.60 9.75
N THR A 630 -11.15 1.69 8.64
CA THR A 630 -11.73 2.00 7.32
C THR A 630 -12.63 0.86 6.83
N LEU A 631 -12.21 -0.39 7.02
CA LEU A 631 -12.94 -1.58 6.64
C LEU A 631 -14.30 -1.68 7.37
N LEU A 632 -14.28 -1.54 8.70
CA LEU A 632 -15.49 -1.60 9.53
C LEU A 632 -16.44 -0.43 9.24
N LYS A 633 -15.91 0.78 9.02
CA LYS A 633 -16.73 1.93 8.62
C LYS A 633 -17.44 1.69 7.28
N ARG A 634 -16.74 1.10 6.30
CA ARG A 634 -17.31 0.73 5.00
C ARG A 634 -18.43 -0.32 5.13
N LEU A 635 -18.31 -1.23 6.10
CA LEU A 635 -19.34 -2.23 6.41
C LEU A 635 -20.56 -1.66 7.15
N GLY A 636 -20.49 -0.41 7.62
CA GLY A 636 -21.58 0.29 8.30
C GLY A 636 -21.40 0.48 9.82
N CYS A 637 -20.24 0.11 10.39
CA CYS A 637 -19.96 0.28 11.81
C CYS A 637 -19.80 1.77 12.17
N ARG A 638 -20.60 2.23 13.14
CA ARG A 638 -20.57 3.59 13.70
C ARG A 638 -19.46 3.73 14.75
N VAL A 639 -19.10 2.64 15.41
CA VAL A 639 -18.08 2.62 16.45
C VAL A 639 -16.68 2.57 15.85
N ALA A 640 -15.84 3.54 16.21
CA ALA A 640 -14.46 3.57 15.74
C ALA A 640 -13.60 2.52 16.46
N TYR A 641 -12.98 1.62 15.69
CA TYR A 641 -12.01 0.66 16.21
C TYR A 641 -10.79 1.35 16.83
N ASN A 642 -10.47 1.01 18.08
CA ASN A 642 -9.36 1.56 18.84
C ASN A 642 -8.73 0.47 19.73
N SER A 643 -7.54 0.02 19.35
CA SER A 643 -6.82 -1.05 20.06
C SER A 643 -6.54 -0.75 21.53
N MET A 644 -6.36 0.51 21.90
CA MET A 644 -6.10 0.91 23.28
C MET A 644 -7.37 0.89 24.13
N ARG A 645 -8.52 1.33 23.57
CA ARG A 645 -9.83 1.21 24.25
C ARG A 645 -10.19 -0.27 24.44
N ILE A 646 -9.98 -1.12 23.44
CA ILE A 646 -10.20 -2.58 23.54
C ILE A 646 -9.43 -3.16 24.72
N ARG A 647 -8.11 -2.89 24.78
CA ARG A 647 -7.25 -3.38 25.87
C ARG A 647 -7.72 -2.92 27.25
N LYS A 648 -8.13 -1.65 27.40
CA LYS A 648 -8.57 -1.12 28.68
C LYS A 648 -9.95 -1.65 29.12
N SER A 649 -10.82 -1.95 28.16
CA SER A 649 -12.21 -2.35 28.42
C SER A 649 -12.37 -3.82 28.84
N GLY A 650 -11.33 -4.67 28.68
CA GLY A 650 -11.42 -6.07 29.07
C GLY A 650 -12.48 -6.85 28.25
N ALA A 651 -12.60 -6.56 26.96
CA ALA A 651 -13.71 -6.96 26.08
C ALA A 651 -13.89 -8.48 25.83
N ASN A 652 -13.04 -9.34 26.41
CA ASN A 652 -13.09 -10.80 26.22
C ASN A 652 -14.42 -11.41 26.68
N HIS A 653 -14.94 -10.98 27.84
CA HIS A 653 -16.20 -11.51 28.39
C HIS A 653 -17.39 -11.20 27.46
N ILE A 654 -17.54 -9.95 27.01
CA ILE A 654 -18.59 -9.53 26.06
C ILE A 654 -18.46 -10.27 24.73
N TYR A 655 -17.23 -10.47 24.25
CA TYR A 655 -17.02 -11.25 23.03
C TYR A 655 -17.57 -12.67 23.14
N ARG A 656 -17.29 -13.37 24.26
CA ARG A 656 -17.79 -14.73 24.48
C ARG A 656 -19.32 -14.77 24.45
N ASP A 657 -19.98 -13.77 25.01
CA ASP A 657 -21.44 -13.70 25.05
C ASP A 657 -22.06 -13.40 23.69
N VAL A 658 -21.52 -12.42 22.96
CA VAL A 658 -21.97 -12.10 21.60
C VAL A 658 -21.76 -13.28 20.67
N ALA A 659 -20.61 -13.94 20.75
CA ALA A 659 -20.26 -15.04 19.87
C ALA A 659 -21.10 -16.31 20.13
N LYS A 660 -21.52 -16.57 21.38
CA LYS A 660 -22.50 -17.62 21.71
C LYS A 660 -23.84 -17.35 21.01
N GLN A 661 -24.31 -16.11 21.05
CA GLN A 661 -25.59 -15.73 20.45
C GLN A 661 -25.55 -15.67 18.92
N MET A 662 -24.42 -15.29 18.33
CA MET A 662 -24.23 -15.35 16.87
C MET A 662 -24.29 -16.77 16.30
N ARG A 663 -23.94 -17.80 17.08
CA ARG A 663 -24.10 -19.20 16.63
C ARG A 663 -25.56 -19.65 16.63
N ALA A 664 -26.33 -19.24 17.64
CA ALA A 664 -27.77 -19.52 17.68
C ALA A 664 -28.51 -18.77 16.56
N TYR A 665 -27.93 -17.68 16.08
CA TYR A 665 -28.46 -16.84 15.02
C TYR A 665 -27.77 -17.18 13.68
N GLU A 666 -28.10 -18.32 13.08
CA GLU A 666 -27.52 -18.78 11.79
C GLU A 666 -27.66 -17.75 10.64
N ALA A 667 -28.51 -16.73 10.80
CA ALA A 667 -28.81 -15.67 9.84
C ALA A 667 -28.11 -14.31 10.12
N VAL A 668 -26.97 -14.25 10.83
CA VAL A 668 -26.17 -13.00 10.95
C VAL A 668 -25.91 -12.37 9.58
N ASN A 669 -25.89 -13.19 8.51
CA ASN A 669 -25.63 -12.83 7.13
C ASN A 669 -26.72 -11.98 6.42
N LEU A 670 -27.93 -11.85 6.97
CA LEU A 670 -29.07 -11.21 6.25
C LEU A 670 -29.63 -9.95 6.94
N HIS A 671 -29.10 -9.56 8.10
CA HIS A 671 -29.74 -8.56 8.95
C HIS A 671 -28.82 -7.40 9.34
N THR A 672 -29.41 -6.22 9.58
CA THR A 672 -28.70 -5.03 10.08
C THR A 672 -28.37 -5.16 11.56
N PHE A 673 -27.38 -4.38 12.04
CA PHE A 673 -27.04 -4.34 13.46
C PHE A 673 -28.24 -4.02 14.37
N ASP A 674 -29.13 -3.11 13.94
CA ASP A 674 -30.36 -2.77 14.67
C ASP A 674 -31.30 -3.96 14.85
N THR A 675 -31.34 -4.86 13.86
CA THR A 675 -32.15 -6.09 13.92
C THR A 675 -31.51 -7.12 14.86
N PHE A 676 -30.18 -7.25 14.79
CA PHE A 676 -29.41 -8.13 15.68
C PHE A 676 -29.59 -7.76 17.17
N ILE A 677 -29.48 -6.47 17.51
CA ILE A 677 -29.63 -6.02 18.91
C ILE A 677 -31.04 -6.24 19.47
N LYS A 678 -32.09 -6.05 18.65
CA LYS A 678 -33.48 -6.31 19.08
C LYS A 678 -33.71 -7.78 19.45
N HIS A 679 -33.11 -8.72 18.73
CA HIS A 679 -33.17 -10.14 19.08
C HIS A 679 -32.30 -10.49 20.30
N TYR A 680 -31.10 -9.91 20.39
CA TYR A 680 -30.21 -10.09 21.55
C TYR A 680 -30.86 -9.61 22.87
N GLN A 681 -31.53 -8.45 22.84
CA GLN A 681 -32.22 -7.89 24.01
C GLN A 681 -33.33 -8.83 24.52
N ARG A 682 -34.09 -9.46 23.63
CA ARG A 682 -35.11 -10.46 23.99
C ARG A 682 -34.51 -11.73 24.61
N ILE A 683 -33.36 -12.20 24.10
CA ILE A 683 -32.62 -13.35 24.67
C ILE A 683 -32.07 -12.99 26.06
N SER A 684 -31.63 -11.75 26.27
CA SER A 684 -31.12 -11.29 27.57
C SER A 684 -32.20 -11.29 28.66
N GLU A 685 -33.42 -10.88 28.37
CA GLU A 685 -34.54 -10.95 29.33
C GLU A 685 -34.87 -12.40 29.70
N GLN A 686 -34.87 -13.30 28.71
CA GLN A 686 -35.06 -14.74 28.91
C GLN A 686 -33.90 -15.37 29.70
N LYS A 687 -32.66 -14.95 29.42
CA LYS A 687 -31.45 -15.34 30.16
C LYS A 687 -31.46 -14.83 31.59
N SER A 688 -31.97 -13.63 31.88
CA SER A 688 -32.10 -13.17 33.27
C SER A 688 -33.01 -14.08 34.09
N GLN A 689 -34.05 -14.65 33.47
CA GLN A 689 -34.91 -15.68 34.10
C GLN A 689 -34.25 -17.07 34.14
N GLU A 690 -33.53 -17.48 33.09
CA GLU A 690 -32.76 -18.74 33.07
C GLU A 690 -31.54 -18.72 34.00
N THR A 691 -30.90 -17.57 34.25
CA THR A 691 -29.74 -17.44 35.15
C THR A 691 -30.16 -17.68 36.60
N LEU A 692 -31.39 -17.27 36.96
CA LEU A 692 -32.00 -17.62 38.24
C LEU A 692 -32.20 -19.14 38.37
N HIS A 693 -32.71 -19.78 37.31
CA HIS A 693 -32.88 -21.23 37.23
C HIS A 693 -31.56 -22.00 37.19
N THR A 694 -30.55 -21.46 36.49
CA THR A 694 -29.21 -22.05 36.36
C THR A 694 -28.44 -21.92 37.66
N ALA A 695 -28.60 -20.83 38.41
CA ALA A 695 -28.05 -20.70 39.76
C ALA A 695 -28.62 -21.77 40.71
N VAL A 696 -29.92 -22.08 40.60
CA VAL A 696 -30.56 -23.17 41.34
C VAL A 696 -30.02 -24.55 40.92
N ASP A 697 -29.88 -24.80 39.62
CA ASP A 697 -29.36 -26.06 39.04
C ASP A 697 -27.87 -26.29 39.34
N VAL A 698 -27.09 -25.19 39.36
CA VAL A 698 -25.66 -25.17 39.69
C VAL A 698 -25.44 -25.46 41.17
N MET A 699 -26.27 -24.88 42.05
CA MET A 699 -26.24 -25.17 43.49
C MET A 699 -26.63 -26.64 43.77
N GLN A 700 -27.57 -27.21 43.00
CA GLN A 700 -27.95 -28.62 43.09
C GLN A 700 -26.80 -29.58 42.74
N ARG A 701 -25.92 -29.18 41.80
CA ARG A 701 -24.72 -29.94 41.43
C ARG A 701 -23.56 -29.75 42.41
N TYR A 702 -23.40 -28.55 42.98
CA TYR A 702 -22.35 -28.25 43.96
C TYR A 702 -22.63 -28.90 45.32
N PHE A 703 -23.91 -28.98 45.72
CA PHE A 703 -24.36 -29.64 46.95
C PHE A 703 -24.86 -31.07 46.68
N THR A 704 -23.93 -31.96 46.30
CA THR A 704 -24.09 -33.43 46.27
C THR A 704 -25.49 -33.97 45.91
N GLY A 705 -26.10 -33.55 44.80
CA GLY A 705 -27.31 -34.20 44.27
C GLY A 705 -28.51 -34.25 45.21
N ARG A 706 -28.59 -33.32 46.18
CA ARG A 706 -29.73 -33.19 47.10
C ARG A 706 -30.82 -32.32 46.48
N GLU A 707 -32.07 -32.62 46.80
CA GLU A 707 -33.20 -31.77 46.46
C GLU A 707 -33.11 -30.45 47.25
N ILE A 708 -33.07 -29.31 46.55
CA ILE A 708 -33.04 -27.99 47.17
C ILE A 708 -34.47 -27.54 47.45
N ASP A 709 -34.76 -27.25 48.71
CA ASP A 709 -36.04 -26.68 49.14
C ASP A 709 -35.88 -25.19 49.44
N SER A 710 -36.64 -24.38 48.70
CA SER A 710 -36.70 -22.93 48.90
C SER A 710 -37.43 -22.53 50.18
N GLU A 711 -38.25 -23.41 50.77
CA GLU A 711 -39.03 -23.12 51.97
C GLU A 711 -38.12 -23.01 53.22
N ILE A 712 -38.34 -21.97 54.04
CA ILE A 712 -37.64 -21.76 55.30
C ILE A 712 -38.61 -22.01 56.45
N ARG A 713 -38.31 -23.00 57.29
CA ARG A 713 -39.17 -23.41 58.41
C ARG A 713 -38.52 -23.01 59.74
N VAL A 714 -39.21 -22.15 60.49
CA VAL A 714 -38.77 -21.58 61.78
C VAL A 714 -39.52 -22.26 62.93
N LEU A 715 -38.78 -22.79 63.91
CA LEU A 715 -39.31 -23.36 65.15
C LEU A 715 -39.27 -22.29 66.25
N MET A 716 -40.36 -22.18 67.01
CA MET A 716 -40.47 -21.19 68.10
C MET A 716 -39.81 -21.66 69.40
N VAL A 717 -39.72 -22.98 69.61
CA VAL A 717 -39.10 -23.62 70.78
C VAL A 717 -38.44 -24.91 70.30
N ASP A 718 -37.23 -25.18 70.78
CA ASP A 718 -36.57 -26.49 70.61
C ASP A 718 -37.28 -27.52 71.49
N ASP A 719 -38.15 -28.34 70.89
CA ASP A 719 -38.91 -29.38 71.59
C ASP A 719 -38.13 -30.71 71.72
N GLY A 720 -36.86 -30.74 71.29
CA GLY A 720 -36.02 -31.93 71.29
C GLY A 720 -36.42 -33.00 70.26
N SER A 721 -37.45 -32.75 69.45
CA SER A 721 -37.91 -33.69 68.41
C SER A 721 -37.01 -33.68 67.16
N THR A 722 -36.16 -32.67 67.04
CA THR A 722 -35.22 -32.48 65.94
C THR A 722 -33.78 -32.55 66.43
N GLN A 723 -32.90 -33.02 65.55
CA GLN A 723 -31.50 -33.23 65.87
C GLN A 723 -30.72 -31.92 65.68
N LYS A 724 -29.85 -31.55 66.63
CA LYS A 724 -28.99 -30.37 66.51
C LYS A 724 -27.92 -30.58 65.44
N THR A 725 -27.78 -29.62 64.54
CA THR A 725 -26.77 -29.59 63.49
C THR A 725 -25.94 -28.31 63.59
N PRO A 726 -24.74 -28.27 62.96
CA PRO A 726 -23.93 -27.07 62.84
C PRO A 726 -24.65 -25.81 62.33
N SER A 727 -25.73 -25.95 61.56
CA SER A 727 -26.49 -24.84 60.98
C SER A 727 -27.83 -24.58 61.66
N GLY A 728 -28.25 -25.46 62.56
CA GLY A 728 -29.56 -25.38 63.18
C GLY A 728 -30.09 -26.72 63.61
N GLN A 729 -31.27 -27.08 63.13
CA GLN A 729 -31.91 -28.33 63.47
C GLN A 729 -32.27 -29.12 62.22
N CYS A 730 -32.21 -30.44 62.34
CA CYS A 730 -32.54 -31.37 61.28
C CYS A 730 -33.67 -32.30 61.72
N SER A 731 -34.69 -32.39 60.87
CA SER A 731 -35.83 -33.30 61.05
C SER A 731 -35.66 -34.64 60.35
N SER A 732 -34.48 -34.91 59.76
CA SER A 732 -34.17 -36.19 59.12
C SER A 732 -34.06 -37.30 60.17
N ARG A 733 -34.56 -38.49 59.83
CA ARG A 733 -34.45 -39.70 60.66
C ARG A 733 -33.26 -40.57 60.25
N GLY A 734 -32.42 -40.10 59.32
CA GLY A 734 -31.20 -40.77 58.86
C GLY A 734 -31.41 -41.84 57.78
N ASN A 735 -32.65 -42.09 57.38
CA ASN A 735 -33.03 -43.03 56.31
C ASN A 735 -33.59 -42.32 55.07
N ASP A 736 -33.57 -40.99 55.04
CA ASP A 736 -34.01 -40.16 53.93
C ASP A 736 -32.98 -40.19 52.79
N GLU A 737 -33.39 -39.88 51.56
CA GLU A 737 -32.52 -39.95 50.37
C GLU A 737 -31.29 -39.04 50.49
N GLU A 738 -31.44 -37.87 51.13
CA GLU A 738 -30.36 -36.92 51.40
C GLU A 738 -29.33 -37.49 52.39
N ALA A 739 -29.78 -38.23 53.41
CA ALA A 739 -28.91 -38.89 54.37
C ALA A 739 -28.16 -40.08 53.73
N LYS A 740 -28.85 -40.89 52.92
CA LYS A 740 -28.23 -41.99 52.16
C LYS A 740 -27.17 -41.48 51.18
N GLN A 741 -27.45 -40.38 50.46
CA GLN A 741 -26.54 -39.80 49.49
C GLN A 741 -25.30 -39.17 50.15
N TYR A 742 -25.47 -38.52 51.31
CA TYR A 742 -24.33 -38.06 52.11
C TYR A 742 -23.44 -39.22 52.56
N ASN A 743 -24.04 -40.29 53.10
CA ASN A 743 -23.30 -41.49 53.53
C ASN A 743 -22.54 -42.16 52.38
N LYS A 744 -23.11 -42.16 51.17
CA LYS A 744 -22.45 -42.69 49.96
C LYS A 744 -21.23 -41.87 49.55
N THR A 745 -21.33 -40.55 49.61
CA THR A 745 -20.28 -39.61 49.17
C THR A 745 -19.17 -39.41 50.19
N HIS A 746 -19.44 -39.66 51.47
CA HIS A 746 -18.53 -39.39 52.58
C HIS A 746 -18.15 -40.67 53.36
N ARG A 747 -18.08 -41.82 52.67
CA ARG A 747 -17.74 -43.14 53.24
C ARG A 747 -16.47 -43.13 54.12
N HIS A 748 -15.48 -42.30 53.79
CA HIS A 748 -14.21 -42.23 54.49
C HIS A 748 -14.31 -41.59 55.89
N LEU A 749 -15.31 -40.73 56.13
CA LEU A 749 -15.55 -40.06 57.42
C LEU A 749 -16.33 -40.95 58.41
N GLN A 750 -16.84 -42.11 57.99
CA GLN A 750 -17.64 -43.01 58.82
C GLN A 750 -16.83 -44.04 59.63
N GLN A 751 -15.50 -44.02 59.58
CA GLN A 751 -14.68 -45.06 60.23
C GLN A 751 -14.66 -45.01 61.77
N SER A 752 -15.29 -44.02 62.44
CA SER A 752 -15.23 -43.94 63.91
C SER A 752 -16.47 -43.50 64.70
N LYS A 753 -17.59 -43.04 64.12
CA LYS A 753 -18.86 -42.83 64.86
C LYS A 753 -20.09 -42.98 63.97
N SER A 754 -21.10 -43.72 64.44
CA SER A 754 -22.42 -43.87 63.82
C SER A 754 -23.28 -42.61 64.02
N ASN A 755 -22.91 -41.50 63.39
CA ASN A 755 -23.78 -40.34 63.34
C ASN A 755 -24.82 -40.57 62.24
N ALA A 756 -26.10 -40.58 62.60
CA ALA A 756 -27.22 -40.84 61.69
C ALA A 756 -27.58 -39.67 60.75
N TRP A 757 -26.73 -38.64 60.65
CA TRP A 757 -27.08 -37.36 60.01
C TRP A 757 -26.05 -36.88 58.98
N CYS A 758 -26.51 -36.00 58.08
CA CYS A 758 -25.66 -35.25 57.18
C CYS A 758 -25.18 -33.94 57.83
N SER A 759 -23.88 -33.77 58.08
CA SER A 759 -23.33 -32.60 58.79
C SER A 759 -22.64 -31.58 57.89
N ASP A 760 -23.06 -31.46 56.63
CA ASP A 760 -22.52 -30.46 55.70
C ASP A 760 -23.32 -29.15 55.82
N PHE A 761 -22.73 -28.15 56.48
CA PHE A 761 -23.33 -26.85 56.71
C PHE A 761 -23.77 -26.16 55.41
N LEU A 762 -22.92 -26.19 54.36
CA LEU A 762 -23.15 -25.45 53.12
C LEU A 762 -24.37 -26.01 52.36
N ALA A 763 -24.62 -27.30 52.49
CA ALA A 763 -25.77 -27.97 51.90
C ALA A 763 -27.02 -27.95 52.82
N CYS A 764 -26.85 -27.89 54.14
CA CYS A 764 -27.96 -28.06 55.09
C CYS A 764 -29.00 -26.94 55.03
N ILE A 765 -28.62 -25.67 54.90
CA ILE A 765 -29.58 -24.54 54.87
C ILE A 765 -30.54 -24.53 53.66
N TRP A 766 -30.27 -25.41 52.70
CA TRP A 766 -31.05 -25.62 51.47
C TRP A 766 -31.85 -26.93 51.49
N CYS A 767 -31.75 -27.72 52.56
CA CYS A 767 -32.40 -29.02 52.67
C CYS A 767 -33.84 -28.88 53.20
N LYS A 768 -34.79 -29.63 52.64
CA LYS A 768 -36.19 -29.70 53.14
C LYS A 768 -36.32 -30.13 54.61
N HIS A 769 -35.31 -30.82 55.14
CA HIS A 769 -35.27 -31.26 56.54
C HIS A 769 -34.71 -30.21 57.51
N PHE A 770 -34.13 -29.13 57.00
CA PHE A 770 -33.54 -28.06 57.80
C PHE A 770 -34.60 -27.22 58.50
N ARG A 771 -34.33 -26.91 59.78
CA ARG A 771 -35.14 -26.05 60.63
C ARG A 771 -34.22 -25.04 61.29
N THR A 772 -34.67 -23.79 61.32
CA THR A 772 -34.03 -22.75 62.13
C THR A 772 -34.84 -22.53 63.40
N VAL A 773 -34.19 -22.24 64.53
CA VAL A 773 -34.87 -21.96 65.80
C VAL A 773 -34.83 -20.45 66.03
N ALA A 774 -35.97 -19.88 66.43
CA ALA A 774 -36.10 -18.46 66.76
C ALA A 774 -35.51 -18.15 68.15
N ASP A 775 -34.24 -18.52 68.36
CA ASP A 775 -33.48 -18.38 69.60
C ASP A 775 -32.27 -17.44 69.40
N PRO A 776 -31.94 -16.56 70.37
CA PRO A 776 -30.81 -15.64 70.25
C PRO A 776 -29.45 -16.29 69.96
N GLU A 777 -29.15 -17.46 70.52
CA GLU A 777 -27.87 -18.14 70.33
C GLU A 777 -27.75 -18.66 68.89
N HIS A 778 -28.85 -19.22 68.36
CA HIS A 778 -28.89 -19.70 66.97
C HIS A 778 -28.82 -18.54 65.96
N VAL A 779 -29.49 -17.42 66.24
CA VAL A 779 -29.34 -16.19 65.45
C VAL A 779 -27.89 -15.70 65.47
N TRP A 780 -27.24 -15.66 66.64
CA TRP A 780 -25.84 -15.25 66.76
C TRP A 780 -24.91 -16.16 65.93
N GLN A 781 -25.17 -17.46 65.91
CA GLN A 781 -24.42 -18.42 65.09
C GLN A 781 -24.57 -18.14 63.59
N LEU A 782 -25.78 -17.87 63.08
CA LEU A 782 -26.03 -17.54 61.67
C LEU A 782 -25.41 -16.19 61.25
N LEU A 783 -25.56 -15.17 62.10
CA LEU A 783 -24.96 -13.85 61.88
C LEU A 783 -23.43 -13.91 61.88
N SER A 784 -22.84 -14.68 62.80
CA SER A 784 -21.38 -14.90 62.86
C SER A 784 -20.87 -15.62 61.62
N TYR A 785 -21.60 -16.63 61.13
CA TYR A 785 -21.26 -17.34 59.91
C TYR A 785 -21.21 -16.41 58.69
N LYS A 786 -22.25 -15.57 58.52
CA LYS A 786 -22.29 -14.58 57.44
C LYS A 786 -21.14 -13.59 57.55
N LYS A 787 -20.88 -13.05 58.75
CA LYS A 787 -19.91 -11.97 58.96
C LYS A 787 -18.47 -12.43 58.84
N TYR A 788 -18.13 -13.60 59.39
CA TYR A 788 -16.75 -14.05 59.48
C TYR A 788 -16.42 -15.13 58.46
N VAL A 789 -17.18 -16.22 58.41
CA VAL A 789 -16.87 -17.39 57.55
C VAL A 789 -17.06 -17.07 56.07
N LEU A 790 -18.22 -16.52 55.68
CA LEU A 790 -18.47 -16.18 54.27
C LEU A 790 -17.58 -15.02 53.77
N SER A 791 -17.22 -14.09 54.65
CA SER A 791 -16.29 -13.00 54.32
C SER A 791 -14.87 -13.50 54.08
N GLU A 792 -14.38 -14.44 54.89
CA GLU A 792 -13.06 -15.05 54.68
C GLU A 792 -13.06 -15.95 53.45
N MET A 793 -14.14 -16.71 53.20
CA MET A 793 -14.32 -17.44 51.94
C MET A 793 -14.25 -16.49 50.73
N SER A 794 -14.94 -15.35 50.78
CA SER A 794 -14.91 -14.35 49.71
C SER A 794 -13.53 -13.71 49.54
N ALA A 795 -12.79 -13.48 50.62
CA ALA A 795 -11.43 -12.95 50.57
C ALA A 795 -10.42 -13.98 50.03
N SER A 796 -10.58 -15.27 50.36
CA SER A 796 -9.68 -16.33 49.92
C SER A 796 -9.72 -16.57 48.40
N ILE A 797 -10.83 -16.22 47.77
CA ILE A 797 -10.99 -16.39 46.32
C ILE A 797 -10.62 -15.14 45.53
N SER A 798 -10.43 -13.97 46.14
CA SER A 798 -10.28 -12.69 45.41
C SER A 798 -9.04 -12.61 44.52
N ASP A 799 -8.00 -13.40 44.82
CA ASP A 799 -6.74 -13.45 44.06
C ASP A 799 -6.68 -14.59 43.02
N ILE A 800 -7.77 -15.35 42.86
CA ILE A 800 -7.85 -16.49 41.94
C ILE A 800 -8.52 -16.06 40.63
N ASP A 801 -7.81 -16.19 39.50
CA ASP A 801 -8.36 -15.93 38.16
C ASP A 801 -9.47 -16.96 37.80
N ASN A 802 -10.57 -16.49 37.18
CA ASN A 802 -11.79 -17.26 36.84
C ASN A 802 -12.61 -17.78 38.04
N ASN A 803 -12.74 -16.98 39.11
CA ASN A 803 -13.49 -17.33 40.31
C ASN A 803 -15.01 -17.01 40.28
N GLU A 804 -15.54 -16.57 39.13
CA GLU A 804 -16.93 -16.10 38.97
C GLU A 804 -17.96 -17.07 39.56
N PHE A 805 -17.73 -18.37 39.35
CA PHE A 805 -18.57 -19.44 39.86
C PHE A 805 -18.54 -19.56 41.39
N GLN A 806 -17.35 -19.46 42.02
CA GLN A 806 -17.25 -19.47 43.48
C GLN A 806 -17.86 -18.20 44.10
N GLN A 807 -17.70 -17.05 43.43
CA GLN A 807 -18.29 -15.79 43.87
C GLN A 807 -19.83 -15.83 43.83
N GLU A 808 -20.41 -16.37 42.76
CA GLU A 808 -21.86 -16.56 42.65
C GLU A 808 -22.40 -17.48 43.76
N ALA A 809 -21.71 -18.59 44.05
CA ALA A 809 -22.11 -19.51 45.13
C ALA A 809 -22.03 -18.84 46.52
N ILE A 810 -20.99 -18.06 46.80
CA ILE A 810 -20.85 -17.32 48.06
C ILE A 810 -21.95 -16.28 48.21
N ASN A 811 -22.26 -15.53 47.15
CA ASN A 811 -23.33 -14.53 47.17
C ASN A 811 -24.71 -15.18 47.42
N ALA A 812 -24.97 -16.34 46.80
CA ALA A 812 -26.22 -17.07 47.01
C ALA A 812 -26.35 -17.61 48.45
N LEU A 813 -25.25 -18.08 49.06
CA LEU A 813 -25.24 -18.47 50.47
C LEU A 813 -25.49 -17.28 51.41
N GLN A 814 -24.87 -16.13 51.14
CA GLN A 814 -25.11 -14.90 51.92
C GLN A 814 -26.59 -14.51 51.87
N GLN A 815 -27.19 -14.50 50.68
CA GLN A 815 -28.60 -14.16 50.51
C GLN A 815 -29.52 -15.13 51.25
N ARG A 816 -29.22 -16.44 51.23
CA ARG A 816 -30.04 -17.43 51.94
C ARG A 816 -30.02 -17.25 53.45
N VAL A 817 -28.87 -16.93 54.03
CA VAL A 817 -28.77 -16.64 55.46
C VAL A 817 -29.59 -15.39 55.80
N ASP A 818 -29.57 -14.37 54.95
CA ASP A 818 -30.41 -13.18 55.11
C ASP A 818 -31.90 -13.52 55.07
N ASP A 819 -32.33 -14.35 54.12
CA ASP A 819 -33.71 -14.79 54.02
C ASP A 819 -34.14 -15.57 55.28
N ILE A 820 -33.25 -16.41 55.83
CA ILE A 820 -33.49 -17.14 57.08
C ILE A 820 -33.68 -16.17 58.25
N LEU A 821 -32.79 -15.18 58.39
CA LEU A 821 -32.86 -14.18 59.45
C LEU A 821 -34.12 -13.32 59.34
N VAL A 822 -34.54 -12.94 58.13
CA VAL A 822 -35.81 -12.24 57.88
C VAL A 822 -37.00 -13.08 58.31
N GLN A 823 -36.99 -14.40 58.04
CA GLN A 823 -38.06 -15.30 58.47
C GLN A 823 -38.09 -15.50 59.99
N VAL A 824 -36.92 -15.55 60.65
CA VAL A 824 -36.82 -15.57 62.11
C VAL A 824 -37.37 -14.26 62.69
N ALA A 825 -37.02 -13.11 62.12
CA ALA A 825 -37.48 -11.79 62.57
C ALA A 825 -39.00 -11.65 62.54
N LYS A 826 -39.65 -12.16 61.48
CA LYS A 826 -41.12 -12.20 61.35
C LYS A 826 -41.80 -13.01 62.46
N ARG A 827 -41.10 -13.97 63.05
CA ARG A 827 -41.64 -14.87 64.10
C ARG A 827 -41.24 -14.42 65.51
N SER A 828 -40.03 -13.91 65.69
CA SER A 828 -39.50 -13.38 66.95
C SER A 828 -38.44 -12.30 66.69
N GLN A 829 -38.88 -11.05 66.60
CA GLN A 829 -37.97 -9.90 66.48
C GLN A 829 -37.02 -9.78 67.68
N SER A 830 -37.47 -10.19 68.87
CA SER A 830 -36.65 -10.17 70.08
C SER A 830 -35.44 -11.11 70.00
N ALA A 831 -35.59 -12.28 69.35
CA ALA A 831 -34.49 -13.21 69.15
C ALA A 831 -33.44 -12.63 68.19
N LEU A 832 -33.87 -11.94 67.13
CA LEU A 832 -32.98 -11.26 66.20
C LEU A 832 -32.13 -10.20 66.92
N ASN A 833 -32.78 -9.28 67.64
CA ASN A 833 -32.11 -8.18 68.32
C ASN A 833 -31.11 -8.67 69.36
N LYS A 834 -31.47 -9.69 70.16
CA LYS A 834 -30.56 -10.29 71.15
C LYS A 834 -29.39 -11.05 70.49
N GLY A 835 -29.62 -11.70 69.35
CA GLY A 835 -28.55 -12.34 68.58
C GLY A 835 -27.57 -11.32 67.97
N GLU A 836 -28.06 -10.16 67.52
CA GLU A 836 -27.23 -9.04 67.08
C GLU A 836 -26.41 -8.44 68.24
N GLU A 837 -27.03 -8.27 69.42
CA GLU A 837 -26.31 -7.87 70.64
C GLU A 837 -25.20 -8.88 71.01
N LEU A 838 -25.46 -10.18 70.90
CA LEU A 838 -24.46 -11.22 71.13
C LEU A 838 -23.31 -11.13 70.13
N LEU A 839 -23.59 -10.91 68.84
CA LEU A 839 -22.56 -10.69 67.82
C LEU A 839 -21.73 -9.43 68.10
N MET A 840 -22.35 -8.35 68.55
CA MET A 840 -21.64 -7.10 68.89
C MET A 840 -20.77 -7.25 70.15
N ASN A 841 -21.29 -7.90 71.19
CA ASN A 841 -20.63 -8.00 72.49
C ASN A 841 -19.60 -9.13 72.56
N LYS A 842 -19.86 -10.27 71.92
CA LYS A 842 -19.01 -11.48 72.00
C LYS A 842 -18.25 -11.79 70.71
N GLY A 843 -18.53 -11.09 69.61
CA GLY A 843 -17.86 -11.32 68.33
C GLY A 843 -18.29 -12.64 67.68
N MET A 844 -17.36 -13.38 67.11
CA MET A 844 -17.65 -14.64 66.42
C MET A 844 -18.13 -15.72 67.41
N HIS A 845 -19.23 -16.40 67.07
CA HIS A 845 -19.69 -17.56 67.81
C HIS A 845 -18.61 -18.67 67.87
N PRO A 846 -18.27 -19.23 69.06
CA PRO A 846 -17.17 -20.20 69.25
C PRO A 846 -17.22 -21.41 68.32
N PHE A 847 -18.43 -21.81 67.92
CA PHE A 847 -18.66 -22.88 66.94
C PHE A 847 -17.86 -22.69 65.62
N TRP A 848 -17.57 -21.47 65.20
CA TRP A 848 -16.89 -21.18 63.92
C TRP A 848 -15.37 -21.04 64.02
N GLU A 849 -14.78 -21.16 65.22
CA GLU A 849 -13.33 -20.99 65.43
C GLU A 849 -12.48 -21.88 64.52
N PHE A 850 -12.95 -23.09 64.20
CA PHE A 850 -12.22 -24.02 63.33
C PHE A 850 -12.17 -23.60 61.85
N ALA A 851 -13.05 -22.70 61.41
CA ALA A 851 -13.24 -22.37 60.00
C ALA A 851 -12.38 -21.18 59.54
N ILE A 852 -11.66 -20.53 60.46
CA ILE A 852 -10.86 -19.32 60.20
C ILE A 852 -9.38 -19.66 60.26
N THR A 853 -8.65 -19.35 59.20
CA THR A 853 -7.20 -19.64 59.08
C THR A 853 -6.30 -18.46 59.45
N SER A 854 -6.90 -17.31 59.75
CA SER A 854 -6.21 -16.05 60.00
C SER A 854 -5.86 -15.86 61.49
N ALA A 855 -4.57 -15.81 61.82
CA ALA A 855 -4.00 -15.54 63.14
C ALA A 855 -4.21 -14.10 63.66
N ASN A 856 -5.41 -13.54 63.55
CA ASN A 856 -5.77 -12.23 64.10
C ASN A 856 -7.13 -12.28 64.81
N SER A 857 -7.15 -12.91 66.00
CA SER A 857 -8.23 -12.70 66.99
C SER A 857 -7.83 -13.14 68.40
N LEU A 858 -6.64 -12.76 68.85
CA LEU A 858 -6.39 -12.52 70.27
C LEU A 858 -6.02 -11.05 70.46
N ARG A 859 -7.07 -10.22 70.61
CA ARG A 859 -7.13 -8.99 71.42
C ARG A 859 -8.39 -8.22 71.06
N GLY A 860 -9.51 -8.67 71.64
CA GLY A 860 -10.63 -7.79 71.97
C GLY A 860 -10.47 -7.35 73.42
N ILE A 861 -9.98 -6.11 73.60
CA ILE A 861 -10.39 -5.14 74.63
C ILE A 861 -10.44 -5.65 76.09
N ASN A 862 -9.44 -5.25 76.88
CA ASN A 862 -9.61 -4.97 78.32
C ASN A 862 -9.32 -3.48 78.53
N VAL A 863 -10.30 -2.80 79.15
CA VAL A 863 -10.30 -1.48 79.82
C VAL A 863 -9.57 -0.32 79.14
#